data_AF-A0A0M0LLG7-F1
#
_entry.id   AF-A0A0M0LLG7-F1
#
_cell.length_a   1.000
_cell.length_b   1.000
_cell.length_c   1.000
_cell.angle_alpha   90.00
_cell.angle_beta   90.00
_cell.angle_gamma   90.00
#
_symmetry.space_group_name_H-M   'P 1'
#
loop_
_entity.id
_entity.type
_entity.pdbx_description
1 polymer ?
#
loop_
_entity_poly.entity_id
_entity_poly.type
_entity_poly.pdbx_seq_one_letter_code
_entity_poly.pdbx_strand_id
1 'polypeptide(L)'
;MREISEDFVIRNSTLKKNIITELYTSEDLNEFIKKNLKDDSINERLYVSNQQLLNTKSKSDKLDLTLAKYILRMGFRTTPFGLFSSYSMNNKVINEDKKSITLSIDWLEKLIEIVEKQTLNIKNYRLFLCMTYKKIDDHIYFYGFKDRKKIVFKFKYTNINMDLILKLENSIDINFDELSDIEKKIILLYLDNKIIRTELFTLSNEILTLRTLADIVEFTDPNLSSNLNKLYELITKYSYTKVGEGLSLYKQIIEIMEFIVLGDTRKYLNIYYLEKTPNYLSDIMKNINFNELMKALELKVLLEINTSQKVMDEIILDFTEKYGLYHDVQLTEYIKEIEIERLLTEHIYIEENRKNNLLDQLIRVHHNKEVINLNENDLKFIFGNNSEINLNNYGLNGFDFSVHTIIKENKPFQLSFYNGLISKSMKSSYAKISDLKNFNNNKYNMKESTLRLPVEIRTNENKDISHYFINESIAITDVAIKENNIPLSDLFIGIDEKGIYLKSKLLNKKIVPYFLDLYNILFFNEKPISKFLYLYSDYVNKNFSLNTYTENNFTPRIMYNNIILMEKTWRIFKFEYKYLNIKMDFENFKYFIDEKCIQFHLPEYLLINQYSNMLPLKKGTILFYKILYEHFNNPKVNYLELVDGSEYLCNGKIKNHELVFSVLPTDNYQKLASFEVEEIKFINKKVDFNTSYYSILYNYFSYEEIVLPILDLLYKYKAQGVFFINYKKNHVPELRVRFKTDALITSYLEEKLNDMLTQQQLIISYSKELHFPEYSRYFGENGYPTVRRYFEYDTNRFYITNTESKTLYGDEKIFNLVKMSLRIFVNLCNDYEEFTAYLSTFYSKNHKNYLFYKKNRDLFKAISHEIFNEQFNRNLKNDEKIYLDPIKKLIDESNNKDKNSYLIKSIHHMMFNRNFGINRLVEDQVFEISYYCFKNLKRQFENNR
;
A
#
# COMPACT_ATOMS: atom_id res chain seq x y z
N MET A 1 -24.43 8.27 6.51
CA MET A 1 -24.32 6.99 5.75
C MET A 1 -23.45 7.26 4.54
N ARG A 2 -22.81 6.23 3.96
CA ARG A 2 -22.12 6.39 2.67
C ARG A 2 -23.13 6.59 1.54
N GLU A 3 -22.69 7.31 0.52
CA GLU A 3 -23.52 7.65 -0.64
C GLU A 3 -22.74 7.33 -1.93
N ILE A 4 -23.44 6.80 -2.93
CA ILE A 4 -22.92 6.65 -4.30
C ILE A 4 -23.18 7.96 -5.02
N SER A 5 -22.15 8.47 -5.69
CA SER A 5 -22.32 9.58 -6.62
C SER A 5 -23.32 9.23 -7.72
N GLU A 6 -24.31 10.10 -7.94
CA GLU A 6 -25.22 9.98 -9.10
C GLU A 6 -24.52 10.31 -10.42
N ASP A 7 -23.38 11.00 -10.40
CA ASP A 7 -22.50 11.10 -11.55
C ASP A 7 -21.79 9.75 -11.75
N PHE A 8 -21.77 9.23 -12.99
CA PHE A 8 -21.05 8.02 -13.37
C PHE A 8 -20.49 8.08 -14.79
N VAL A 9 -19.43 7.31 -15.02
CA VAL A 9 -18.83 7.12 -16.35
C VAL A 9 -19.41 5.87 -17.00
N ILE A 10 -19.63 5.93 -18.30
CA ILE A 10 -20.19 4.82 -19.08
C ILE A 10 -19.21 4.45 -20.16
N ARG A 11 -18.94 3.16 -20.28
CA ARG A 11 -17.99 2.63 -21.25
C ARG A 11 -18.67 1.60 -22.13
N ASN A 12 -18.45 1.69 -23.45
CA ASN A 12 -19.07 0.82 -24.44
C ASN A 12 -18.01 0.19 -25.36
N SER A 13 -18.29 -1.01 -25.87
CA SER A 13 -17.56 -1.59 -27.00
C SER A 13 -17.96 -0.90 -28.31
N THR A 14 -17.02 -0.72 -29.25
CA THR A 14 -17.27 0.09 -30.46
C THR A 14 -17.58 -0.72 -31.73
N LEU A 15 -17.28 -2.02 -31.76
CA LEU A 15 -17.49 -2.84 -32.95
C LEU A 15 -18.90 -3.41 -33.03
N LYS A 16 -19.44 -3.52 -34.26
CA LYS A 16 -20.78 -4.06 -34.52
C LYS A 16 -20.84 -5.58 -34.26
N LYS A 17 -21.95 -6.04 -33.66
CA LYS A 17 -22.21 -7.45 -33.31
C LYS A 17 -22.12 -8.44 -34.49
N ASN A 18 -22.50 -8.01 -35.70
CA ASN A 18 -22.52 -8.90 -36.87
C ASN A 18 -21.12 -9.44 -37.18
N ILE A 19 -20.08 -8.64 -36.95
CA ILE A 19 -18.69 -9.04 -37.21
C ILE A 19 -18.26 -10.14 -36.23
N ILE A 20 -18.66 -10.05 -34.95
CA ILE A 20 -18.38 -11.10 -33.95
C ILE A 20 -19.12 -12.40 -34.31
N THR A 21 -20.37 -12.27 -34.75
CA THR A 21 -21.19 -13.44 -35.10
C THR A 21 -20.60 -14.16 -36.31
N GLU A 22 -20.16 -13.41 -37.32
CA GLU A 22 -19.46 -13.93 -38.49
C GLU A 22 -18.13 -14.60 -38.11
N LEU A 23 -17.37 -14.00 -37.19
CA LEU A 23 -16.12 -14.59 -36.67
C LEU A 23 -16.35 -15.98 -36.05
N TYR A 24 -17.44 -16.15 -35.30
CA TYR A 24 -17.75 -17.45 -34.68
C TYR A 24 -18.20 -18.51 -35.68
N THR A 25 -18.76 -18.11 -36.82
CA THR A 25 -19.20 -19.03 -37.88
C THR A 25 -18.12 -19.30 -38.93
N SER A 26 -16.99 -18.59 -38.89
CA SER A 26 -15.94 -18.73 -39.89
C SER A 26 -15.17 -20.04 -39.71
N GLU A 27 -15.11 -20.86 -40.76
CA GLU A 27 -14.28 -22.06 -40.82
C GLU A 27 -12.81 -21.72 -41.11
N ASP A 28 -12.57 -20.70 -41.96
CA ASP A 28 -11.25 -20.15 -42.24
C ASP A 28 -11.06 -18.79 -41.53
N LEU A 29 -10.22 -18.79 -40.50
CA LEU A 29 -9.91 -17.56 -39.76
C LEU A 29 -9.13 -16.56 -40.62
N ASN A 30 -8.25 -17.05 -41.49
CA ASN A 30 -7.39 -16.21 -42.31
C ASN A 30 -8.22 -15.40 -43.33
N GLU A 31 -9.21 -16.05 -43.95
CA GLU A 31 -10.13 -15.40 -44.87
C GLU A 31 -10.96 -14.31 -44.18
N PHE A 32 -11.53 -14.64 -43.00
CA PHE A 32 -12.29 -13.68 -42.20
C PHE A 32 -11.46 -12.44 -41.83
N ILE A 33 -10.21 -12.65 -41.38
CA ILE A 33 -9.31 -11.56 -41.03
C ILE A 33 -8.98 -10.71 -42.26
N LYS A 34 -8.63 -11.31 -43.40
CA LYS A 34 -8.35 -10.59 -44.66
C LYS A 34 -9.54 -9.74 -45.12
N LYS A 35 -10.76 -10.26 -44.99
CA LYS A 35 -11.98 -9.53 -45.33
C LYS A 35 -12.16 -8.29 -44.45
N ASN A 36 -12.05 -8.47 -43.13
CA ASN A 36 -12.29 -7.39 -42.16
C ASN A 36 -11.16 -6.36 -42.09
N LEU A 37 -9.93 -6.72 -42.44
CA LEU A 37 -8.82 -5.75 -42.55
C LEU A 37 -8.98 -4.74 -43.70
N LYS A 38 -9.91 -4.98 -44.65
CA LYS A 38 -10.27 -4.00 -45.68
C LYS A 38 -11.20 -2.89 -45.16
N ASP A 39 -11.82 -3.08 -43.99
CA ASP A 39 -12.63 -2.05 -43.36
C ASP A 39 -11.70 -1.03 -42.70
N ASP A 40 -11.69 0.20 -43.22
CA ASP A 40 -10.82 1.27 -42.73
C ASP A 40 -11.07 1.58 -41.24
N SER A 41 -12.28 1.37 -40.73
CA SER A 41 -12.57 1.57 -39.31
C SER A 41 -11.89 0.53 -38.42
N ILE A 42 -11.85 -0.73 -38.86
CA ILE A 42 -11.14 -1.80 -38.14
C ILE A 42 -9.63 -1.59 -38.27
N ASN A 43 -9.17 -1.23 -39.47
CA ASN A 43 -7.77 -0.99 -39.74
C ASN A 43 -7.21 0.20 -38.93
N GLU A 44 -7.96 1.31 -38.85
CA GLU A 44 -7.59 2.45 -38.00
C GLU A 44 -7.49 2.05 -36.52
N ARG A 45 -8.50 1.33 -36.01
CA ARG A 45 -8.50 0.85 -34.62
C ARG A 45 -7.26 0.00 -34.33
N LEU A 46 -6.96 -0.97 -35.20
CA LEU A 46 -5.80 -1.85 -35.05
C LEU A 46 -4.49 -1.06 -35.11
N TYR A 47 -4.34 -0.17 -36.09
CA TYR A 47 -3.12 0.62 -36.28
C TYR A 47 -2.85 1.57 -35.11
N VAL A 48 -3.88 2.22 -34.56
CA VAL A 48 -3.78 3.04 -33.34
C VAL A 48 -3.34 2.18 -32.14
N SER A 49 -3.83 0.95 -32.04
CA SER A 49 -3.54 0.08 -30.91
C SER A 49 -2.15 -0.57 -30.94
N ASN A 50 -1.70 -1.01 -32.12
CA ASN A 50 -0.45 -1.73 -32.32
C ASN A 50 -0.01 -1.67 -33.79
N GLN A 51 0.87 -0.72 -34.11
CA GLN A 51 1.38 -0.50 -35.47
C GLN A 51 2.19 -1.69 -35.99
N GLN A 52 3.00 -2.33 -35.13
CA GLN A 52 3.87 -3.44 -35.51
C GLN A 52 3.08 -4.68 -35.96
N LEU A 53 1.91 -4.91 -35.36
CA LEU A 53 1.05 -6.06 -35.67
C LEU A 53 0.67 -6.09 -37.16
N LEU A 54 0.33 -4.95 -37.74
CA LEU A 54 -0.08 -4.85 -39.14
C LEU A 54 1.10 -4.88 -40.14
N ASN A 55 2.31 -4.58 -39.67
CA ASN A 55 3.53 -4.56 -40.49
C ASN A 55 4.27 -5.91 -40.52
N THR A 56 3.83 -6.92 -39.76
CA THR A 56 4.48 -8.24 -39.74
C THR A 56 4.25 -9.02 -41.04
N LYS A 57 5.35 -9.35 -41.74
CA LYS A 57 5.33 -10.05 -43.04
C LYS A 57 5.01 -11.56 -42.93
N SER A 58 5.15 -12.18 -41.76
CA SER A 58 4.91 -13.62 -41.57
C SER A 58 3.44 -13.91 -41.27
N LYS A 59 2.70 -14.37 -42.28
CA LYS A 59 1.38 -15.00 -42.10
C LYS A 59 1.56 -16.29 -41.30
N SER A 60 1.11 -16.30 -40.07
CA SER A 60 1.13 -17.48 -39.20
C SER A 60 -0.22 -17.60 -38.50
N ASP A 61 -0.64 -18.83 -38.20
CA ASP A 61 -1.88 -19.09 -37.45
C ASP A 61 -1.94 -18.33 -36.12
N LYS A 62 -0.78 -18.03 -35.53
CA LYS A 62 -0.65 -17.24 -34.30
C LYS A 62 -1.03 -15.77 -34.51
N LEU A 63 -0.67 -15.19 -35.65
CA LEU A 63 -1.05 -13.82 -36.01
C LEU A 63 -2.57 -13.72 -36.21
N ASP A 64 -3.15 -14.67 -36.94
CA ASP A 64 -4.60 -14.72 -37.20
C ASP A 64 -5.39 -14.87 -35.89
N LEU A 65 -4.94 -15.76 -34.99
CA LEU A 65 -5.54 -15.90 -33.66
C LEU A 65 -5.42 -14.61 -32.82
N THR A 66 -4.29 -13.91 -32.91
CA THR A 66 -4.08 -12.63 -32.22
C THR A 66 -5.04 -11.56 -32.74
N LEU A 67 -5.18 -11.43 -34.07
CA LEU A 67 -6.10 -10.47 -34.70
C LEU A 67 -7.57 -10.81 -34.37
N ALA A 68 -7.92 -12.09 -34.30
CA ALA A 68 -9.24 -12.53 -33.87
C ALA A 68 -9.54 -12.12 -32.43
N LYS A 69 -8.58 -12.27 -31.50
CA LYS A 69 -8.70 -11.77 -30.12
C LYS A 69 -8.90 -10.26 -30.07
N TYR A 70 -8.21 -9.50 -30.93
CA TYR A 70 -8.42 -8.05 -31.05
C TYR A 70 -9.83 -7.70 -31.51
N ILE A 71 -10.39 -8.41 -32.49
CA ILE A 71 -11.77 -8.22 -32.96
C ILE A 71 -12.78 -8.56 -31.86
N LEU A 72 -12.61 -9.69 -31.17
CA LEU A 72 -13.44 -10.05 -30.01
C LEU A 72 -13.38 -8.97 -28.91
N ARG A 73 -12.19 -8.42 -28.65
CA ARG A 73 -12.00 -7.33 -27.70
C ARG A 73 -12.78 -6.08 -28.12
N MET A 74 -12.68 -5.63 -29.37
CA MET A 74 -13.40 -4.44 -29.85
C MET A 74 -14.92 -4.57 -29.79
N GLY A 75 -15.44 -5.80 -29.90
CA GLY A 75 -16.87 -6.08 -29.97
C GLY A 75 -17.54 -6.40 -28.63
N PHE A 76 -16.78 -6.67 -27.58
CA PHE A 76 -17.34 -7.07 -26.28
C PHE A 76 -16.83 -6.24 -25.10
N ARG A 77 -15.56 -5.80 -25.16
CA ARG A 77 -14.90 -5.19 -24.02
C ARG A 77 -15.12 -3.68 -23.99
N THR A 78 -15.49 -3.20 -22.81
CA THR A 78 -15.77 -1.79 -22.51
C THR A 78 -14.56 -1.04 -21.94
N THR A 79 -13.51 -1.75 -21.48
CA THR A 79 -12.34 -1.08 -20.89
C THR A 79 -11.60 -0.17 -21.90
N PRO A 80 -11.40 1.13 -21.57
CA PRO A 80 -10.69 2.11 -22.40
C PRO A 80 -9.37 1.59 -22.97
N PHE A 81 -9.30 1.46 -24.29
CA PHE A 81 -8.06 1.10 -24.99
C PHE A 81 -8.05 1.62 -26.43
N GLY A 82 -7.38 2.76 -26.64
CA GLY A 82 -7.33 3.40 -27.95
C GLY A 82 -8.73 3.72 -28.46
N LEU A 83 -9.02 3.20 -29.65
CA LEU A 83 -10.33 3.31 -30.27
C LEU A 83 -11.22 2.09 -30.02
N PHE A 84 -10.84 1.06 -29.26
CA PHE A 84 -11.67 -0.16 -29.17
C PHE A 84 -12.97 0.00 -28.38
N SER A 85 -12.95 0.93 -27.44
CA SER A 85 -14.05 1.21 -26.52
C SER A 85 -14.26 2.71 -26.46
N SER A 86 -15.52 3.13 -26.40
CA SER A 86 -15.88 4.52 -26.13
C SER A 86 -16.14 4.74 -24.65
N TYR A 87 -16.15 6.01 -24.24
CA TYR A 87 -16.82 6.41 -23.02
C TYR A 87 -17.68 7.67 -23.19
N SER A 88 -18.57 7.87 -22.22
CA SER A 88 -19.38 9.08 -22.04
C SER A 88 -19.64 9.29 -20.54
N MET A 89 -20.18 10.46 -20.17
CA MET A 89 -20.58 10.78 -18.80
C MET A 89 -22.04 11.18 -18.80
N ASN A 90 -22.77 10.82 -17.74
CA ASN A 90 -24.20 11.14 -17.64
C ASN A 90 -24.46 12.66 -17.45
N ASN A 91 -23.55 13.36 -16.76
CA ASN A 91 -23.69 14.79 -16.46
C ASN A 91 -23.11 15.73 -17.52
N LYS A 92 -22.40 15.21 -18.53
CA LYS A 92 -21.79 15.99 -19.62
C LYS A 92 -22.30 15.51 -20.96
N VAL A 93 -23.15 16.33 -21.58
CA VAL A 93 -23.67 16.05 -22.92
C VAL A 93 -22.57 16.28 -23.97
N ILE A 94 -22.15 15.19 -24.60
CA ILE A 94 -21.26 15.15 -25.75
C ILE A 94 -22.15 15.15 -26.99
N ASN A 95 -22.09 16.21 -27.80
CA ASN A 95 -22.97 16.39 -28.95
C ASN A 95 -22.56 15.52 -30.15
N GLU A 96 -21.26 15.25 -30.29
CA GLU A 96 -20.66 14.53 -31.42
C GLU A 96 -19.48 13.67 -30.95
N ASP A 97 -19.23 12.59 -31.68
CA ASP A 97 -18.08 11.72 -31.44
C ASP A 97 -16.77 12.49 -31.59
N LYS A 98 -15.83 12.27 -30.67
CA LYS A 98 -14.52 12.91 -30.68
C LYS A 98 -13.42 11.96 -30.21
N LYS A 99 -12.19 12.16 -30.67
CA LYS A 99 -11.01 11.51 -30.10
C LYS A 99 -10.32 12.49 -29.13
N SER A 100 -10.25 12.16 -27.85
CA SER A 100 -9.34 12.85 -26.91
C SER A 100 -7.95 12.26 -27.07
N ILE A 101 -6.96 13.13 -27.28
CA ILE A 101 -5.61 12.75 -27.65
C ILE A 101 -4.64 13.46 -26.72
N THR A 102 -3.70 12.70 -26.16
CA THR A 102 -2.56 13.25 -25.43
C THR A 102 -1.27 12.65 -26.00
N LEU A 103 -0.14 13.30 -25.73
CA LEU A 103 1.17 12.79 -26.08
C LEU A 103 1.51 11.57 -25.22
N SER A 104 2.21 10.60 -25.81
CA SER A 104 2.88 9.54 -25.05
C SER A 104 4.00 10.17 -24.23
N ILE A 105 4.07 9.83 -22.94
CA ILE A 105 5.13 10.32 -22.05
C ILE A 105 6.50 9.93 -22.60
N ASP A 106 6.67 8.69 -23.06
CA ASP A 106 7.92 8.21 -23.68
C ASP A 106 8.43 9.09 -24.80
N TRP A 107 7.52 9.51 -25.69
CA TRP A 107 7.88 10.30 -26.85
C TRP A 107 8.16 11.74 -26.42
N LEU A 108 7.34 12.29 -25.53
CA LEU A 108 7.51 13.63 -24.98
C LEU A 108 8.83 13.77 -24.21
N GLU A 109 9.22 12.77 -23.41
CA GLU A 109 10.50 12.79 -22.68
C GLU A 109 11.68 12.91 -23.64
N LYS A 110 11.69 12.13 -24.72
CA LYS A 110 12.75 12.20 -25.74
C LYS A 110 12.74 13.52 -26.49
N LEU A 111 11.56 14.07 -26.77
CA LEU A 111 11.45 15.41 -27.36
C LEU A 111 12.03 16.47 -26.41
N ILE A 112 11.70 16.40 -25.11
CA ILE A 112 12.26 17.30 -24.11
C ILE A 112 13.78 17.20 -24.06
N GLU A 113 14.35 15.98 -24.11
CA GLU A 113 15.81 15.79 -24.16
C GLU A 113 16.45 16.46 -25.40
N ILE A 114 15.77 16.46 -26.55
CA ILE A 114 16.23 17.17 -27.76
C ILE A 114 16.16 18.69 -27.53
N VAL A 115 15.03 19.19 -27.02
CA VAL A 115 14.82 20.61 -26.75
C VAL A 115 15.84 21.13 -25.75
N GLU A 116 16.02 20.46 -24.61
CA GLU A 116 17.00 20.81 -23.57
C GLU A 116 18.40 20.97 -24.18
N LYS A 117 18.86 20.00 -24.98
CA LYS A 117 20.19 20.06 -25.61
C LYS A 117 20.38 21.28 -26.53
N GLN A 118 19.32 21.75 -27.17
CA GLN A 118 19.37 22.89 -28.08
C GLN A 118 19.30 24.25 -27.36
N THR A 119 18.72 24.29 -26.16
CA THR A 119 18.37 25.55 -25.48
C THR A 119 19.08 25.79 -24.16
N LEU A 120 19.79 24.79 -23.61
CA LEU A 120 20.51 24.90 -22.33
C LEU A 120 21.45 26.12 -22.24
N ASN A 121 22.08 26.53 -23.33
CA ASN A 121 23.02 27.68 -23.34
C ASN A 121 22.34 29.04 -23.53
N ILE A 122 21.02 29.10 -23.73
CA ILE A 122 20.32 30.32 -24.15
C ILE A 122 19.14 30.63 -23.22
N LYS A 123 18.65 29.62 -22.48
CA LYS A 123 17.59 29.79 -21.49
C LYS A 123 18.07 29.33 -20.11
N ASN A 124 17.56 30.04 -19.10
CA ASN A 124 17.67 29.60 -17.73
C ASN A 124 16.68 28.47 -17.49
N TYR A 125 17.13 27.45 -16.78
CA TYR A 125 16.31 26.31 -16.38
C TYR A 125 16.37 26.12 -14.89
N ARG A 126 15.23 25.80 -14.29
CA ARG A 126 15.22 25.17 -12.98
C ARG A 126 15.60 23.70 -13.11
N LEU A 127 16.59 23.26 -12.35
CA LEU A 127 17.03 21.87 -12.26
C LEU A 127 16.54 21.22 -10.98
N PHE A 128 16.26 19.94 -11.10
CA PHE A 128 15.77 19.09 -10.01
C PHE A 128 16.55 17.81 -9.98
N LEU A 129 16.86 17.32 -8.78
CA LEU A 129 17.29 15.94 -8.62
C LEU A 129 16.14 15.01 -9.05
N CYS A 130 16.45 13.78 -9.48
CA CYS A 130 15.45 12.77 -9.87
C CYS A 130 15.78 11.39 -9.32
N MET A 131 16.98 11.19 -8.78
CA MET A 131 17.45 9.93 -8.21
C MET A 131 17.80 10.11 -6.75
N THR A 132 17.37 9.15 -5.93
CA THR A 132 17.83 9.07 -4.55
C THR A 132 19.33 8.78 -4.53
N TYR A 133 20.05 9.41 -3.60
CA TYR A 133 21.47 9.18 -3.45
C TYR A 133 21.88 8.80 -2.01
N LYS A 134 23.02 8.13 -1.92
CA LYS A 134 23.69 7.81 -0.65
C LYS A 134 25.19 8.02 -0.79
N LYS A 135 25.77 8.76 0.14
CA LYS A 135 27.23 8.81 0.31
C LYS A 135 27.68 7.58 1.08
N ILE A 136 28.64 6.84 0.53
CA ILE A 136 29.30 5.71 1.20
C ILE A 136 30.79 5.90 0.96
N ASP A 137 31.55 6.06 2.05
CA ASP A 137 32.98 6.35 2.02
C ASP A 137 33.32 7.59 1.17
N ASP A 138 34.18 7.41 0.16
CA ASP A 138 34.64 8.42 -0.80
C ASP A 138 33.81 8.45 -2.09
N HIS A 139 32.60 7.87 -2.08
CA HIS A 139 31.72 7.78 -3.24
C HIS A 139 30.28 8.21 -2.96
N ILE A 140 29.63 8.67 -4.02
CA ILE A 140 28.21 9.02 -4.06
C ILE A 140 27.55 8.03 -5.01
N TYR A 141 26.54 7.34 -4.51
CA TYR A 141 25.75 6.37 -5.27
C TYR A 141 24.39 6.96 -5.54
N PHE A 142 24.04 7.11 -6.82
CA PHE A 142 22.67 7.41 -7.25
C PHE A 142 21.98 6.12 -7.64
N TYR A 143 20.79 5.94 -7.10
CA TYR A 143 19.96 4.77 -7.34
C TYR A 143 18.81 5.18 -8.23
N GLY A 144 18.76 4.58 -9.42
CA GLY A 144 17.69 4.76 -10.39
C GLY A 144 17.28 3.42 -10.99
N PHE A 145 16.36 3.44 -11.96
CA PHE A 145 15.92 2.25 -12.66
C PHE A 145 15.78 2.51 -14.16
N LYS A 146 16.04 1.48 -14.96
CA LYS A 146 15.80 1.46 -16.41
C LYS A 146 15.24 0.09 -16.81
N ASP A 147 14.06 0.08 -17.42
CA ASP A 147 13.34 -1.12 -17.81
C ASP A 147 13.16 -2.13 -16.65
N ARG A 148 12.74 -1.64 -15.47
CA ARG A 148 12.59 -2.42 -14.22
C ARG A 148 13.88 -3.05 -13.68
N LYS A 149 15.05 -2.64 -14.18
CA LYS A 149 16.36 -3.05 -13.64
C LYS A 149 16.97 -1.92 -12.83
N LYS A 150 17.46 -2.24 -11.63
CA LYS A 150 18.18 -1.30 -10.77
C LYS A 150 19.45 -0.86 -11.50
N ILE A 151 19.57 0.44 -11.72
CA ILE A 151 20.80 1.08 -12.19
C ILE A 151 21.41 1.86 -11.03
N VAL A 152 22.72 1.75 -10.90
CA VAL A 152 23.46 2.45 -9.86
C VAL A 152 24.55 3.24 -10.56
N PHE A 153 24.49 4.56 -10.43
CA PHE A 153 25.59 5.42 -10.87
C PHE A 153 26.49 5.70 -9.69
N LYS A 154 27.79 5.48 -9.89
CA LYS A 154 28.82 5.66 -8.88
C LYS A 154 29.70 6.83 -9.30
N PHE A 155 29.72 7.87 -8.46
CA PHE A 155 30.60 9.02 -8.64
C PHE A 155 31.56 9.14 -7.46
N LYS A 156 32.77 9.63 -7.72
CA LYS A 156 33.71 9.96 -6.65
C LYS A 156 33.23 11.20 -5.92
N TYR A 157 33.33 11.19 -4.59
CA TYR A 157 33.03 12.33 -3.75
C TYR A 157 34.00 13.48 -4.05
N THR A 158 33.45 14.67 -4.35
CA THR A 158 34.18 15.94 -4.38
C THR A 158 33.31 17.02 -3.75
N ASN A 159 33.92 18.08 -3.22
CA ASN A 159 33.16 19.18 -2.61
C ASN A 159 32.26 19.87 -3.64
N ILE A 160 32.72 20.04 -4.88
CA ILE A 160 31.93 20.62 -5.99
C ILE A 160 30.69 19.77 -6.25
N ASN A 161 30.85 18.44 -6.35
CA ASN A 161 29.75 17.54 -6.65
C ASN A 161 28.71 17.52 -5.52
N MET A 162 29.16 17.45 -4.26
CA MET A 162 28.24 17.49 -3.12
C MET A 162 27.53 18.82 -2.95
N ASP A 163 28.22 19.94 -3.13
CA ASP A 163 27.60 21.27 -3.05
C ASP A 163 26.50 21.41 -4.11
N LEU A 164 26.76 20.94 -5.34
CA LEU A 164 25.76 20.90 -6.40
C LEU A 164 24.56 19.99 -6.03
N ILE A 165 24.80 18.80 -5.46
CA ILE A 165 23.73 17.89 -5.03
C ILE A 165 22.86 18.51 -3.94
N LEU A 166 23.47 19.10 -2.90
CA LEU A 166 22.76 19.76 -1.80
C LEU A 166 21.91 20.94 -2.29
N LYS A 167 22.43 21.68 -3.28
CA LYS A 167 21.69 22.70 -4.00
C LYS A 167 20.50 22.11 -4.76
N LEU A 168 20.72 21.04 -5.52
CA LEU A 168 19.69 20.33 -6.30
C LEU A 168 18.57 19.71 -5.44
N GLU A 169 18.84 19.36 -4.17
CA GLU A 169 17.80 18.90 -3.23
C GLU A 169 16.71 19.94 -3.00
N ASN A 170 17.03 21.23 -3.15
CA ASN A 170 16.08 22.33 -3.01
C ASN A 170 15.62 22.91 -4.36
N SER A 171 15.98 22.25 -5.48
CA SER A 171 15.96 22.78 -6.84
C SER A 171 16.84 24.05 -7.02
N ILE A 172 17.42 24.22 -8.21
CA ILE A 172 18.22 25.40 -8.52
C ILE A 172 17.85 26.00 -9.86
N ASP A 173 17.73 27.32 -9.90
CA ASP A 173 17.70 28.06 -11.14
C ASP A 173 19.14 28.22 -11.62
N ILE A 174 19.43 27.71 -12.82
CA ILE A 174 20.75 27.85 -13.43
C ILE A 174 20.70 28.76 -14.65
N ASN A 175 21.67 29.67 -14.70
CA ASN A 175 22.10 30.28 -15.94
C ASN A 175 23.33 29.50 -16.41
N PHE A 176 23.21 28.76 -17.51
CA PHE A 176 24.26 27.85 -17.95
C PHE A 176 25.54 28.62 -18.31
N ASP A 177 25.45 29.87 -18.77
CA ASP A 177 26.62 30.68 -19.13
C ASP A 177 27.47 31.08 -17.91
N GLU A 178 26.85 31.22 -16.74
CA GLU A 178 27.50 31.62 -15.48
C GLU A 178 28.25 30.46 -14.79
N LEU A 179 28.08 29.23 -15.26
CA LEU A 179 28.69 28.04 -14.67
C LEU A 179 30.13 27.82 -15.14
N SER A 180 30.97 27.27 -14.25
CA SER A 180 32.31 26.81 -14.62
C SER A 180 32.27 25.61 -15.59
N ASP A 181 33.33 25.41 -16.37
CA ASP A 181 33.43 24.27 -17.30
C ASP A 181 33.26 22.90 -16.63
N ILE A 182 33.66 22.79 -15.36
CA ILE A 182 33.51 21.56 -14.57
C ILE A 182 32.05 21.36 -14.18
N GLU A 183 31.36 22.39 -13.71
CA GLU A 183 29.94 22.33 -13.36
C GLU A 183 29.09 22.01 -14.59
N LYS A 184 29.36 22.64 -15.73
CA LYS A 184 28.70 22.35 -17.01
C LYS A 184 28.82 20.87 -17.38
N LYS A 185 30.03 20.30 -17.27
CA LYS A 185 30.26 18.87 -17.55
C LYS A 185 29.51 17.96 -16.57
N ILE A 186 29.46 18.31 -15.29
CA ILE A 186 28.73 17.51 -14.28
C ILE A 186 27.22 17.56 -14.55
N ILE A 187 26.66 18.74 -14.82
CA ILE A 187 25.23 18.92 -15.12
C ILE A 187 24.84 18.16 -16.38
N LEU A 188 25.61 18.28 -17.47
CA LEU A 188 25.36 17.52 -18.70
C LEU A 188 25.41 16.00 -18.46
N LEU A 189 26.39 15.54 -17.70
CA LEU A 189 26.51 14.14 -17.32
C LEU A 189 25.30 13.69 -16.48
N TYR A 190 24.81 14.52 -15.57
CA TYR A 190 23.64 14.22 -14.75
C TYR A 190 22.33 14.23 -15.56
N LEU A 191 22.18 15.14 -16.52
CA LEU A 191 21.04 15.16 -17.45
C LEU A 191 21.03 13.92 -18.35
N ASP A 192 22.16 13.59 -18.98
CA ASP A 192 22.28 12.42 -19.87
C ASP A 192 21.99 11.10 -19.13
N ASN A 193 22.31 11.03 -17.83
CA ASN A 193 22.03 9.87 -16.98
C ASN A 193 20.70 9.96 -16.22
N LYS A 194 19.88 11.00 -16.46
CA LYS A 194 18.58 11.23 -15.81
C LYS A 194 18.67 11.32 -14.28
N ILE A 195 19.83 11.70 -13.77
CA ILE A 195 20.08 11.97 -12.34
C ILE A 195 19.38 13.28 -11.97
N ILE A 196 19.42 14.26 -12.89
CA ILE A 196 18.68 15.52 -12.79
C ILE A 196 17.78 15.70 -14.02
N ARG A 197 16.78 16.57 -13.91
CA ARG A 197 15.91 17.01 -15.02
C ARG A 197 15.69 18.51 -14.95
N THR A 198 15.35 19.13 -16.08
CA THR A 198 14.87 20.52 -16.10
C THR A 198 13.38 20.61 -15.79
N GLU A 199 12.89 21.83 -15.56
CA GLU A 199 11.46 22.13 -15.43
C GLU A 199 10.61 21.74 -16.65
N LEU A 200 11.20 21.55 -17.83
CA LEU A 200 10.46 21.09 -19.00
C LEU A 200 9.86 19.71 -18.81
N PHE A 201 10.48 18.88 -17.97
CA PHE A 201 9.95 17.56 -17.59
C PHE A 201 8.61 17.64 -16.84
N THR A 202 8.14 18.84 -16.53
CA THR A 202 6.89 19.06 -15.79
C THR A 202 5.72 19.48 -16.63
N LEU A 203 5.99 19.74 -17.91
CA LEU A 203 4.96 20.03 -18.87
C LEU A 203 3.97 18.87 -18.93
N SER A 204 2.68 19.21 -19.02
CA SER A 204 1.65 18.20 -19.16
C SER A 204 1.83 17.46 -20.50
N ASN A 205 1.27 16.27 -20.60
CA ASN A 205 1.25 15.54 -21.86
C ASN A 205 0.10 15.98 -22.79
N GLU A 206 -0.50 17.14 -22.56
CA GLU A 206 -1.53 17.70 -23.44
C GLU A 206 -0.91 18.07 -24.81
N ILE A 207 -1.73 18.06 -25.86
CA ILE A 207 -1.25 18.43 -27.21
C ILE A 207 -0.74 19.88 -27.27
N LEU A 208 -1.26 20.77 -26.41
CA LEU A 208 -0.85 22.18 -26.33
C LEU A 208 0.63 22.33 -25.98
N THR A 209 1.21 21.36 -25.27
CA THR A 209 2.65 21.30 -24.95
C THR A 209 3.53 21.36 -26.19
N LEU A 210 3.05 20.89 -27.35
CA LEU A 210 3.78 21.02 -28.62
C LEU A 210 4.02 22.49 -28.98
N ARG A 211 3.04 23.38 -28.76
CA ARG A 211 3.19 24.82 -29.02
C ARG A 211 4.17 25.46 -28.03
N THR A 212 4.03 25.13 -26.74
CA THR A 212 4.96 25.61 -25.71
C THR A 212 6.41 25.23 -26.04
N LEU A 213 6.65 23.99 -26.47
CA LEU A 213 7.98 23.56 -26.89
C LEU A 213 8.43 24.20 -28.22
N ALA A 214 7.50 24.44 -29.16
CA ALA A 214 7.78 25.14 -30.41
C ALA A 214 8.26 26.58 -30.18
N ASP A 215 7.63 27.30 -29.23
CA ASP A 215 8.01 28.65 -28.83
C ASP A 215 9.39 28.66 -28.14
N ILE A 216 9.73 27.58 -27.42
CA ILE A 216 11.03 27.47 -26.74
C ILE A 216 12.18 27.32 -27.74
N VAL A 217 11.96 26.59 -28.84
CA VAL A 217 13.00 26.32 -29.86
C VAL A 217 12.90 27.21 -31.09
N GLU A 218 11.98 28.19 -31.12
CA GLU A 218 11.72 29.04 -32.30
C GLU A 218 12.99 29.67 -32.88
N PHE A 219 13.88 30.16 -32.01
CA PHE A 219 15.13 30.81 -32.42
C PHE A 219 16.30 29.85 -32.61
N THR A 220 16.31 28.72 -31.91
CA THR A 220 17.44 27.76 -31.91
C THR A 220 17.29 26.70 -33.00
N ASP A 221 16.07 26.26 -33.26
CA ASP A 221 15.72 25.30 -34.31
C ASP A 221 14.34 25.62 -34.92
N PRO A 222 14.30 26.56 -35.88
CA PRO A 222 13.06 26.96 -36.56
C PRO A 222 12.36 25.79 -37.28
N ASN A 223 13.13 24.79 -37.74
CA ASN A 223 12.58 23.62 -38.41
C ASN A 223 11.81 22.73 -37.42
N LEU A 224 12.39 22.49 -36.23
CA LEU A 224 11.70 21.78 -35.16
C LEU A 224 10.45 22.54 -34.70
N SER A 225 10.55 23.86 -34.51
CA SER A 225 9.40 24.69 -34.13
C SER A 225 8.25 24.58 -35.15
N SER A 226 8.54 24.68 -36.44
CA SER A 226 7.56 24.52 -37.52
C SER A 226 6.92 23.11 -37.52
N ASN A 227 7.72 22.06 -37.35
CA ASN A 227 7.21 20.69 -37.27
C ASN A 227 6.31 20.44 -36.04
N LEU A 228 6.64 21.01 -34.89
CA LEU A 228 5.83 20.89 -33.67
C LEU A 228 4.48 21.62 -33.82
N ASN A 229 4.47 22.81 -34.41
CA ASN A 229 3.23 23.53 -34.72
C ASN A 229 2.37 22.77 -35.73
N LYS A 230 2.99 22.20 -36.77
CA LYS A 230 2.30 21.34 -37.74
C LYS A 230 1.71 20.09 -37.08
N LEU A 231 2.43 19.44 -36.17
CA LEU A 231 1.92 18.30 -35.40
C LEU A 231 0.69 18.67 -34.57
N TYR A 232 0.73 19.82 -33.88
CA TYR A 232 -0.42 20.31 -33.13
C TYR A 232 -1.66 20.45 -34.02
N GLU A 233 -1.52 21.05 -35.21
CA GLU A 233 -2.63 21.22 -36.15
C GLU A 233 -3.16 19.88 -36.67
N LEU A 234 -2.27 18.97 -37.09
CA LEU A 234 -2.66 17.65 -37.61
C LEU A 234 -3.36 16.81 -36.53
N ILE A 235 -2.84 16.78 -35.31
CA ILE A 235 -3.45 16.06 -34.18
C ILE A 235 -4.81 16.68 -33.84
N THR A 236 -4.91 18.02 -33.83
CA THR A 236 -6.18 18.72 -33.60
C THR A 236 -7.19 18.35 -34.68
N LYS A 237 -6.80 18.32 -35.95
CA LYS A 237 -7.67 17.88 -37.05
C LYS A 237 -8.08 16.41 -36.90
N TYR A 238 -7.15 15.53 -36.56
CA TYR A 238 -7.42 14.11 -36.35
C TYR A 238 -8.38 13.85 -35.18
N SER A 239 -8.36 14.72 -34.16
CA SER A 239 -9.25 14.62 -33.01
C SER A 239 -10.75 14.66 -33.37
N TYR A 240 -11.10 15.27 -34.51
CA TYR A 240 -12.48 15.43 -34.99
C TYR A 240 -12.83 14.55 -36.21
N THR A 241 -11.90 13.74 -36.73
CA THR A 241 -12.24 12.82 -37.83
C THR A 241 -13.12 11.67 -37.32
N LYS A 242 -13.99 11.12 -38.18
CA LYS A 242 -14.71 9.89 -37.85
C LYS A 242 -13.74 8.69 -37.87
N VAL A 243 -14.05 7.66 -37.09
CA VAL A 243 -13.26 6.42 -37.13
C VAL A 243 -13.47 5.72 -38.48
N GLY A 244 -12.38 5.39 -39.16
CA GLY A 244 -12.31 4.90 -40.53
C GLY A 244 -11.85 5.97 -41.53
N GLU A 245 -12.08 7.25 -41.25
CA GLU A 245 -11.69 8.35 -42.15
C GLU A 245 -10.35 8.98 -41.75
N GLY A 246 -9.84 8.67 -40.55
CA GLY A 246 -8.68 9.33 -39.96
C GLY A 246 -7.34 8.63 -40.18
N LEU A 247 -7.32 7.42 -40.77
CA LEU A 247 -6.12 6.57 -40.83
C LEU A 247 -4.93 7.22 -41.57
N SER A 248 -5.19 7.85 -42.72
CA SER A 248 -4.14 8.52 -43.51
C SER A 248 -3.51 9.68 -42.74
N LEU A 249 -4.34 10.49 -42.09
CA LEU A 249 -3.92 11.59 -41.25
C LEU A 249 -3.12 11.10 -40.02
N TYR A 250 -3.56 10.01 -39.39
CA TYR A 250 -2.83 9.41 -38.28
C TYR A 250 -1.45 8.90 -38.70
N LYS A 251 -1.33 8.23 -39.85
CA LYS A 251 -0.03 7.79 -40.38
C LYS A 251 0.90 8.97 -40.62
N GLN A 252 0.41 10.05 -41.21
CA GLN A 252 1.19 11.28 -41.41
C GLN A 252 1.69 11.89 -40.09
N ILE A 253 0.85 11.89 -39.04
CA ILE A 253 1.26 12.35 -37.71
C ILE A 253 2.42 11.48 -37.19
N ILE A 254 2.28 10.17 -37.27
CA ILE A 254 3.30 9.23 -36.79
C ILE A 254 4.62 9.39 -37.57
N GLU A 255 4.57 9.54 -38.89
CA GLU A 255 5.76 9.78 -39.72
C GLU A 255 6.52 11.03 -39.28
N ILE A 256 5.81 12.13 -38.99
CA ILE A 256 6.45 13.36 -38.48
C ILE A 256 7.01 13.14 -37.07
N MET A 257 6.29 12.43 -36.20
CA MET A 257 6.75 12.13 -34.84
C MET A 257 7.99 11.23 -34.82
N GLU A 258 8.07 10.26 -35.75
CA GLU A 258 9.25 9.40 -35.98
C GLU A 258 10.43 10.19 -36.55
N PHE A 259 10.16 11.16 -37.42
CA PHE A 259 11.19 12.04 -37.98
C PHE A 259 11.83 12.94 -36.91
N ILE A 260 11.03 13.51 -36.00
CA ILE A 260 11.53 14.37 -34.93
C ILE A 260 12.31 13.57 -33.89
N VAL A 261 11.75 12.45 -33.43
CA VAL A 261 12.36 11.60 -32.40
C VAL A 261 12.84 10.30 -33.02
N LEU A 262 14.12 10.27 -33.41
CA LEU A 262 14.75 9.09 -33.98
C LEU A 262 14.92 7.99 -32.91
N GLY A 263 14.23 6.86 -33.09
CA GLY A 263 14.42 5.65 -32.28
C GLY A 263 13.14 4.84 -32.02
N ASP A 264 13.30 3.67 -31.38
CA ASP A 264 12.20 2.73 -31.09
C ASP A 264 11.32 3.23 -29.92
N THR A 265 10.46 4.21 -30.19
CA THR A 265 9.33 4.54 -29.30
C THR A 265 8.18 3.59 -29.59
N ARG A 266 7.79 2.79 -28.60
CA ARG A 266 6.69 1.81 -28.77
C ARG A 266 5.31 2.45 -28.92
N LYS A 267 5.15 3.71 -28.51
CA LYS A 267 3.87 4.44 -28.48
C LYS A 267 4.11 5.95 -28.59
N TYR A 268 3.38 6.60 -29.48
CA TYR A 268 3.51 8.03 -29.78
C TYR A 268 2.39 8.88 -29.18
N LEU A 269 1.14 8.38 -29.27
CA LEU A 269 -0.05 9.07 -28.81
C LEU A 269 -0.90 8.17 -27.91
N ASN A 270 -1.58 8.79 -26.96
CA ASN A 270 -2.63 8.18 -26.16
C ASN A 270 -3.96 8.67 -26.69
N ILE A 271 -4.79 7.76 -27.18
CA ILE A 271 -6.07 8.08 -27.82
C ILE A 271 -7.20 7.46 -27.01
N TYR A 272 -8.24 8.26 -26.82
CA TYR A 272 -9.44 7.94 -26.09
C TYR A 272 -10.66 8.33 -26.92
N TYR A 273 -11.57 7.39 -27.15
CA TYR A 273 -12.76 7.65 -27.96
C TYR A 273 -13.93 8.13 -27.09
N LEU A 274 -14.35 9.38 -27.29
CA LEU A 274 -15.54 9.95 -26.70
C LEU A 274 -16.71 9.72 -27.66
N GLU A 275 -17.70 8.97 -27.22
CA GLU A 275 -18.94 8.75 -27.97
C GLU A 275 -19.95 9.84 -27.62
N LYS A 276 -20.70 10.30 -28.62
CA LYS A 276 -21.88 11.14 -28.44
C LYS A 276 -22.77 10.56 -27.35
N THR A 277 -23.21 11.39 -26.41
CA THR A 277 -24.03 10.96 -25.27
C THR A 277 -25.27 10.21 -25.77
N PRO A 278 -25.40 8.91 -25.47
CA PRO A 278 -26.50 8.13 -25.95
C PRO A 278 -27.84 8.48 -25.28
N ASN A 279 -28.94 8.48 -26.04
CA ASN A 279 -30.27 8.78 -25.51
C ASN A 279 -30.72 7.80 -24.41
N TYR A 280 -30.32 6.53 -24.51
CA TYR A 280 -30.68 5.47 -23.57
C TYR A 280 -30.06 5.66 -22.17
N LEU A 281 -29.10 6.58 -21.99
CA LEU A 281 -28.50 6.83 -20.68
C LEU A 281 -29.51 7.35 -19.66
N SER A 282 -30.43 8.20 -20.12
CA SER A 282 -31.49 8.73 -19.27
C SER A 282 -32.41 7.62 -18.75
N ASP A 283 -32.67 6.60 -19.57
CA ASP A 283 -33.49 5.45 -19.20
C ASP A 283 -32.74 4.51 -18.25
N ILE A 284 -31.44 4.29 -18.46
CA ILE A 284 -30.60 3.53 -17.52
C ILE A 284 -30.65 4.18 -16.14
N MET A 285 -30.42 5.50 -16.06
CA MET A 285 -30.36 6.24 -14.79
C MET A 285 -31.66 6.16 -13.99
N LYS A 286 -32.83 6.22 -14.65
CA LYS A 286 -34.15 6.11 -13.98
C LYS A 286 -34.40 4.74 -13.34
N ASN A 287 -33.72 3.69 -13.80
CA ASN A 287 -33.94 2.31 -13.35
C ASN A 287 -32.97 1.87 -12.24
N ILE A 288 -32.03 2.72 -11.81
CA ILE A 288 -31.05 2.38 -10.77
C ILE A 288 -31.56 2.80 -9.40
N ASN A 289 -31.72 1.83 -8.49
CA ASN A 289 -31.96 2.08 -7.08
C ASN A 289 -30.62 2.15 -6.33
N PHE A 290 -30.14 3.35 -6.03
CA PHE A 290 -28.83 3.56 -5.38
C PHE A 290 -28.74 2.96 -3.97
N ASN A 291 -29.83 2.91 -3.21
CA ASN A 291 -29.84 2.28 -1.88
C ASN A 291 -29.65 0.76 -1.98
N GLU A 292 -30.32 0.14 -2.94
CA GLU A 292 -30.18 -1.29 -3.20
C GLU A 292 -28.79 -1.62 -3.76
N LEU A 293 -28.25 -0.77 -4.65
CA LEU A 293 -26.89 -0.90 -5.18
C LEU A 293 -25.83 -0.75 -4.08
N MET A 294 -26.01 0.18 -3.13
CA MET A 294 -25.12 0.31 -1.97
C MET A 294 -25.10 -0.96 -1.14
N LYS A 295 -26.28 -1.51 -0.82
CA LYS A 295 -26.37 -2.74 -0.02
C LYS A 295 -25.80 -3.95 -0.76
N ALA A 296 -26.00 -4.03 -2.07
CA ALA A 296 -25.39 -5.05 -2.92
C ALA A 296 -23.86 -4.94 -2.93
N LEU A 297 -23.32 -3.71 -3.01
CA LEU A 297 -21.89 -3.44 -2.91
C LEU A 297 -21.34 -3.87 -1.55
N GLU A 298 -22.00 -3.52 -0.44
CA GLU A 298 -21.62 -3.96 0.91
C GLU A 298 -21.50 -5.49 0.99
N LEU A 299 -22.51 -6.21 0.51
CA LEU A 299 -22.50 -7.67 0.46
C LEU A 299 -21.36 -8.22 -0.38
N LYS A 300 -21.11 -7.63 -1.57
CA LYS A 300 -19.99 -8.04 -2.42
C LYS A 300 -18.65 -7.85 -1.71
N VAL A 301 -18.45 -6.71 -1.06
CA VAL A 301 -17.22 -6.46 -0.29
C VAL A 301 -17.04 -7.52 0.78
N LEU A 302 -18.08 -7.85 1.55
CA LEU A 302 -17.98 -8.86 2.61
C LEU A 302 -17.65 -10.26 2.12
N LEU A 303 -18.17 -10.65 0.95
CA LEU A 303 -17.92 -11.96 0.37
C LEU A 303 -16.51 -12.08 -0.21
N GLU A 304 -15.86 -10.98 -0.58
CA GLU A 304 -14.60 -10.99 -1.35
C GLU A 304 -13.45 -10.18 -0.72
N ILE A 305 -13.66 -9.57 0.46
CA ILE A 305 -12.70 -8.67 1.09
C ILE A 305 -11.41 -9.38 1.45
N ASN A 306 -10.31 -8.86 0.92
CA ASN A 306 -8.97 -9.14 1.39
C ASN A 306 -8.34 -7.85 1.91
N THR A 307 -7.84 -7.87 3.15
CA THR A 307 -7.12 -6.75 3.75
C THR A 307 -5.64 -7.08 3.82
N SER A 308 -4.85 -6.50 2.92
CA SER A 308 -3.38 -6.61 2.92
C SER A 308 -2.75 -5.60 3.88
N GLN A 309 -2.90 -5.81 5.20
CA GLN A 309 -2.36 -4.89 6.23
C GLN A 309 -1.05 -5.37 6.88
N LYS A 310 -0.68 -6.65 6.69
CA LYS A 310 0.48 -7.29 7.35
C LYS A 310 1.79 -6.51 7.19
N VAL A 311 2.03 -5.94 6.00
CA VAL A 311 3.21 -5.11 5.71
C VAL A 311 3.31 -3.92 6.64
N MET A 312 2.21 -3.18 6.77
CA MET A 312 2.18 -1.98 7.59
C MET A 312 2.22 -2.35 9.07
N ASP A 313 1.63 -3.47 9.48
CA ASP A 313 1.74 -3.98 10.84
C ASP A 313 3.21 -4.30 11.20
N GLU A 314 3.96 -4.92 10.28
CA GLU A 314 5.40 -5.21 10.45
C GLU A 314 6.23 -3.90 10.51
N ILE A 315 5.93 -2.93 9.65
CA ILE A 315 6.59 -1.61 9.66
C ILE A 315 6.29 -0.85 10.97
N ILE A 316 5.05 -0.88 11.45
CA ILE A 316 4.62 -0.25 12.71
C ILE A 316 5.38 -0.87 13.88
N LEU A 317 5.51 -2.21 13.89
CA LEU A 317 6.25 -2.93 14.92
C LEU A 317 7.72 -2.52 14.92
N ASP A 318 8.39 -2.57 13.76
CA ASP A 318 9.79 -2.17 13.61
C ASP A 318 10.03 -0.72 14.06
N PHE A 319 9.20 0.21 13.58
CA PHE A 319 9.31 1.62 13.97
C PHE A 319 9.14 1.80 15.48
N THR A 320 8.15 1.14 16.08
CA THR A 320 7.88 1.23 17.51
C THR A 320 9.04 0.64 18.33
N GLU A 321 9.64 -0.46 17.89
CA GLU A 321 10.81 -1.05 18.56
C GLU A 321 12.04 -0.16 18.49
N LYS A 322 12.23 0.53 17.37
CA LYS A 322 13.45 1.30 17.08
C LYS A 322 13.42 2.74 17.56
N TYR A 323 12.28 3.39 17.46
CA TYR A 323 12.10 4.82 17.74
C TYR A 323 11.13 5.08 18.89
N GLY A 324 10.21 4.16 19.17
CA GLY A 324 9.16 4.31 20.18
C GLY A 324 7.96 5.15 19.72
N LEU A 325 7.02 5.38 20.62
CA LEU A 325 5.89 6.29 20.40
C LEU A 325 6.30 7.75 20.56
N TYR A 326 5.57 8.65 19.91
CA TYR A 326 5.72 10.12 19.93
C TYR A 326 7.07 10.58 19.38
N HIS A 327 7.54 9.98 18.29
CA HIS A 327 8.78 10.36 17.62
C HIS A 327 8.57 10.51 16.12
N ASP A 328 9.04 11.64 15.60
CA ASP A 328 9.02 11.96 14.17
C ASP A 328 10.41 11.67 13.59
N VAL A 329 10.47 10.76 12.63
CA VAL A 329 11.67 10.46 11.83
C VAL A 329 11.44 10.95 10.41
N GLN A 330 12.45 11.56 9.79
CA GLN A 330 12.30 12.00 8.41
C GLN A 330 12.07 10.78 7.51
N LEU A 331 11.03 10.85 6.66
CA LEU A 331 10.57 9.70 5.88
C LEU A 331 11.68 9.16 4.97
N THR A 332 12.47 10.04 4.36
CA THR A 332 13.58 9.69 3.47
C THR A 332 14.72 8.99 4.21
N GLU A 333 14.97 9.32 5.47
CA GLU A 333 15.98 8.64 6.30
C GLU A 333 15.50 7.25 6.71
N TYR A 334 14.24 7.14 7.17
CA TYR A 334 13.66 5.88 7.59
C TYR A 334 13.61 4.84 6.45
N ILE A 335 13.22 5.28 5.25
CA ILE A 335 13.11 4.39 4.09
C ILE A 335 14.47 3.92 3.56
N LYS A 336 15.57 4.66 3.81
CA LYS A 336 16.94 4.26 3.42
C LYS A 336 17.50 3.13 4.30
N GLU A 337 16.77 2.68 5.31
CA GLU A 337 17.16 1.56 6.16
C GLU A 337 16.97 0.22 5.43
N ILE A 338 17.98 -0.65 5.51
CA ILE A 338 18.06 -1.90 4.73
C ILE A 338 16.85 -2.81 5.01
N GLU A 339 16.41 -2.88 6.27
CA GLU A 339 15.28 -3.70 6.70
C GLU A 339 13.97 -3.22 6.09
N ILE A 340 13.77 -1.90 6.01
CA ILE A 340 12.58 -1.29 5.40
C ILE A 340 12.59 -1.43 3.89
N GLU A 341 13.73 -1.21 3.23
CA GLU A 341 13.88 -1.45 1.79
C GLU A 341 13.57 -2.93 1.46
N ARG A 342 14.01 -3.86 2.30
CA ARG A 342 13.72 -5.30 2.15
C ARG A 342 12.23 -5.60 2.28
N LEU A 343 11.58 -5.15 3.36
CA LEU A 343 10.14 -5.35 3.57
C LEU A 343 9.34 -4.84 2.36
N LEU A 344 9.58 -3.59 1.94
CA LEU A 344 8.89 -2.98 0.81
C LEU A 344 9.12 -3.70 -0.54
N THR A 345 10.18 -4.51 -0.66
CA THR A 345 10.56 -5.25 -1.88
C THR A 345 10.02 -6.68 -1.90
N GLU A 346 10.05 -7.40 -0.77
CA GLU A 346 9.65 -8.81 -0.66
C GLU A 346 8.13 -9.03 -0.69
N HIS A 347 7.32 -8.00 -0.37
CA HIS A 347 5.86 -8.13 -0.24
C HIS A 347 5.08 -8.45 -1.52
N ILE A 348 5.67 -8.36 -2.71
CA ILE A 348 4.98 -8.75 -3.96
C ILE A 348 4.57 -10.24 -3.94
N TYR A 349 5.22 -11.08 -3.13
CA TYR A 349 5.02 -12.53 -3.13
C TYR A 349 4.16 -13.09 -1.99
N ILE A 350 3.77 -12.29 -0.99
CA ILE A 350 3.04 -12.77 0.19
C ILE A 350 1.60 -12.23 0.18
N GLU A 351 0.86 -12.49 -0.91
CA GLU A 351 -0.60 -12.60 -0.81
C GLU A 351 -0.95 -13.99 -0.26
N GLU A 352 -0.56 -14.28 0.98
CA GLU A 352 -1.02 -15.50 1.66
C GLU A 352 -2.46 -15.32 2.12
N ASN A 353 -3.36 -15.87 1.30
CA ASN A 353 -4.67 -16.45 1.60
C ASN A 353 -5.10 -16.35 3.07
N ARG A 354 -5.86 -15.29 3.42
CA ARG A 354 -6.81 -15.43 4.52
C ARG A 354 -7.91 -16.41 4.09
N LYS A 355 -7.74 -17.67 4.51
CA LYS A 355 -8.72 -18.77 4.44
C LYS A 355 -9.88 -18.56 5.43
N ASN A 356 -10.64 -17.47 5.26
CA ASN A 356 -11.93 -17.31 5.91
C ASN A 356 -12.93 -16.82 4.88
N ASN A 357 -13.17 -17.63 3.84
CA ASN A 357 -14.06 -17.20 2.79
C ASN A 357 -15.51 -17.51 3.21
N LEU A 358 -16.18 -16.49 3.74
CA LEU A 358 -17.63 -16.46 3.97
C LEU A 358 -18.39 -16.96 2.73
N LEU A 359 -17.87 -16.64 1.54
CA LEU A 359 -18.32 -17.16 0.26
C LEU A 359 -18.27 -18.69 0.18
N ASP A 360 -17.17 -19.33 0.58
CA ASP A 360 -17.07 -20.80 0.54
C ASP A 360 -18.08 -21.44 1.51
N GLN A 361 -18.33 -20.82 2.66
CA GLN A 361 -19.34 -21.29 3.60
C GLN A 361 -20.76 -21.15 3.02
N LEU A 362 -21.06 -20.00 2.40
CA LEU A 362 -22.33 -19.75 1.71
C LEU A 362 -22.55 -20.75 0.57
N ILE A 363 -21.53 -21.01 -0.25
CA ILE A 363 -21.58 -21.99 -1.35
C ILE A 363 -21.83 -23.40 -0.80
N ARG A 364 -21.19 -23.80 0.31
CA ARG A 364 -21.42 -25.11 0.94
C ARG A 364 -22.86 -25.27 1.42
N VAL A 365 -23.44 -24.24 2.03
CA VAL A 365 -24.84 -24.26 2.48
C VAL A 365 -25.80 -24.45 1.30
N HIS A 366 -25.51 -23.83 0.15
CA HIS A 366 -26.33 -23.90 -1.06
C HIS A 366 -25.74 -24.80 -2.16
N HIS A 367 -25.00 -25.85 -1.81
CA HIS A 367 -24.21 -26.67 -2.75
C HIS A 367 -24.97 -27.26 -3.96
N ASN A 368 -26.30 -27.41 -3.86
CA ASN A 368 -27.14 -27.94 -4.95
C ASN A 368 -27.81 -26.87 -5.82
N LYS A 369 -27.53 -25.58 -5.59
CA LYS A 369 -28.13 -24.48 -6.35
C LYS A 369 -27.15 -23.89 -7.34
N GLU A 370 -27.60 -23.69 -8.56
CA GLU A 370 -26.84 -22.93 -9.56
C GLU A 370 -26.97 -21.41 -9.38
N VAL A 371 -28.04 -20.97 -8.73
CA VAL A 371 -28.35 -19.57 -8.41
C VAL A 371 -28.74 -19.45 -6.94
N ILE A 372 -28.05 -18.58 -6.21
CA ILE A 372 -28.32 -18.22 -4.82
C ILE A 372 -28.85 -16.80 -4.81
N ASN A 373 -30.12 -16.63 -4.46
CA ASN A 373 -30.68 -15.32 -4.12
C ASN A 373 -30.66 -15.17 -2.60
N LEU A 374 -29.91 -14.19 -2.10
CA LEU A 374 -29.65 -14.01 -0.67
C LEU A 374 -30.94 -13.68 0.07
N ASN A 375 -31.33 -14.52 1.03
CA ASN A 375 -32.48 -14.31 1.90
C ASN A 375 -32.06 -13.72 3.26
N GLU A 376 -33.03 -13.40 4.13
CA GLU A 376 -32.75 -12.82 5.45
C GLU A 376 -31.82 -13.67 6.34
N ASN A 377 -31.88 -15.00 6.24
CA ASN A 377 -30.99 -15.87 7.01
C ASN A 377 -29.57 -15.83 6.45
N ASP A 378 -29.40 -15.77 5.13
CA ASP A 378 -28.10 -15.58 4.50
C ASP A 378 -27.51 -14.22 4.88
N LEU A 379 -28.34 -13.16 4.92
CA LEU A 379 -27.92 -11.83 5.38
C LEU A 379 -27.49 -11.87 6.86
N LYS A 380 -28.25 -12.50 7.75
CA LYS A 380 -27.86 -12.69 9.16
C LYS A 380 -26.57 -13.49 9.31
N PHE A 381 -26.38 -14.49 8.46
CA PHE A 381 -25.14 -15.26 8.41
C PHE A 381 -23.95 -14.40 7.96
N ILE A 382 -24.13 -13.59 6.92
CA ILE A 382 -23.10 -12.71 6.36
C ILE A 382 -22.72 -11.57 7.31
N PHE A 383 -23.71 -10.94 7.94
CA PHE A 383 -23.51 -9.79 8.83
C PHE A 383 -23.26 -10.17 10.31
N GLY A 384 -23.61 -11.40 10.72
CA GLY A 384 -23.52 -11.88 12.11
C GLY A 384 -24.62 -11.29 13.01
N ASN A 385 -24.35 -11.19 14.33
CA ASN A 385 -25.25 -10.53 15.30
C ASN A 385 -25.36 -9.01 15.10
N ASN A 386 -24.50 -8.43 14.26
CA ASN A 386 -24.64 -7.05 13.83
C ASN A 386 -25.52 -7.05 12.58
N SER A 387 -26.64 -6.34 12.61
CA SER A 387 -27.56 -6.27 11.45
C SER A 387 -27.01 -5.46 10.27
N GLU A 388 -25.88 -4.77 10.46
CA GLU A 388 -25.26 -3.90 9.46
C GLU A 388 -23.74 -3.98 9.60
N ILE A 389 -23.05 -4.52 8.59
CA ILE A 389 -21.64 -4.17 8.42
C ILE A 389 -21.63 -2.89 7.61
N ASN A 390 -21.16 -1.85 8.26
CA ASN A 390 -21.08 -0.53 7.67
C ASN A 390 -19.76 -0.39 6.92
N LEU A 391 -19.81 -0.14 5.59
CA LEU A 391 -18.63 0.25 4.81
C LEU A 391 -17.91 1.48 5.40
N ASN A 392 -18.49 2.19 6.38
CA ASN A 392 -17.81 3.18 7.21
C ASN A 392 -16.44 2.73 7.77
N ASN A 393 -16.16 1.43 7.88
CA ASN A 393 -14.85 0.95 8.33
C ASN A 393 -13.84 0.68 7.21
N TYR A 394 -14.19 0.80 5.94
CA TYR A 394 -13.37 0.40 4.79
C TYR A 394 -13.38 1.43 3.66
N GLY A 395 -12.25 1.74 3.03
CA GLY A 395 -12.16 2.72 1.94
C GLY A 395 -12.63 4.11 2.34
N LEU A 396 -12.13 4.64 3.47
CA LEU A 396 -12.57 5.89 4.12
C LEU A 396 -12.52 7.14 3.22
N ASN A 397 -11.61 7.13 2.23
CA ASN A 397 -11.43 8.21 1.26
C ASN A 397 -12.32 8.08 0.01
N GLY A 398 -13.26 7.13 0.00
CA GLY A 398 -14.05 6.80 -1.19
C GLY A 398 -13.28 5.94 -2.19
N PHE A 399 -14.00 5.29 -3.09
CA PHE A 399 -13.46 4.35 -4.08
C PHE A 399 -14.38 4.25 -5.30
N ASP A 400 -13.85 3.85 -6.46
CA ASP A 400 -14.67 3.58 -7.64
C ASP A 400 -15.02 2.09 -7.71
N PHE A 401 -16.21 1.75 -8.21
CA PHE A 401 -16.58 0.38 -8.56
C PHE A 401 -17.30 0.34 -9.91
N SER A 402 -17.24 -0.78 -10.62
CA SER A 402 -17.95 -0.94 -11.89
C SER A 402 -18.98 -2.06 -11.90
N VAL A 403 -20.05 -1.83 -12.66
CA VAL A 403 -21.13 -2.79 -12.90
C VAL A 403 -21.45 -2.83 -14.40
N HIS A 404 -21.80 -4.00 -14.90
CA HIS A 404 -22.36 -4.17 -16.23
C HIS A 404 -23.88 -4.09 -16.19
N THR A 405 -24.46 -3.46 -17.20
CA THR A 405 -25.91 -3.52 -17.42
C THR A 405 -26.27 -4.72 -18.27
N ILE A 406 -27.34 -5.41 -17.88
CA ILE A 406 -27.94 -6.50 -18.65
C ILE A 406 -29.35 -6.04 -19.03
N ILE A 407 -29.55 -5.80 -20.33
CA ILE A 407 -30.83 -5.35 -20.90
C ILE A 407 -31.36 -6.48 -21.78
N LYS A 408 -32.52 -7.03 -21.43
CA LYS A 408 -33.17 -8.12 -22.18
C LYS A 408 -34.55 -7.67 -22.65
N GLU A 409 -34.95 -8.10 -23.83
CA GLU A 409 -36.33 -7.91 -24.30
C GLU A 409 -37.30 -8.58 -23.32
N ASN A 410 -38.28 -7.82 -22.82
CA ASN A 410 -39.31 -8.27 -21.89
C ASN A 410 -38.82 -8.75 -20.51
N LYS A 411 -37.63 -8.36 -20.05
CA LYS A 411 -37.17 -8.61 -18.67
C LYS A 411 -36.69 -7.32 -18.01
N PRO A 412 -36.76 -7.22 -16.66
CA PRO A 412 -36.31 -6.03 -15.95
C PRO A 412 -34.81 -5.76 -16.18
N PHE A 413 -34.46 -4.47 -16.19
CA PHE A 413 -33.08 -3.98 -16.18
C PHE A 413 -32.32 -4.59 -15.01
N GLN A 414 -31.13 -5.14 -15.24
CA GLN A 414 -30.34 -5.82 -14.23
C GLN A 414 -28.90 -5.30 -14.21
N LEU A 415 -28.31 -5.23 -13.02
CA LEU A 415 -26.91 -4.87 -12.81
C LEU A 415 -26.10 -6.10 -12.40
N SER A 416 -24.87 -6.22 -12.89
CA SER A 416 -23.93 -7.28 -12.51
C SER A 416 -22.58 -6.68 -12.16
N PHE A 417 -22.04 -7.01 -10.99
CA PHE A 417 -20.71 -6.56 -10.61
C PHE A 417 -19.63 -7.28 -11.42
N TYR A 418 -18.67 -6.51 -11.93
CA TYR A 418 -17.51 -7.08 -12.62
C TYR A 418 -16.46 -7.56 -11.61
N ASN A 419 -15.93 -8.77 -11.82
CA ASN A 419 -14.85 -9.31 -10.98
C ASN A 419 -13.58 -8.46 -11.14
N GLY A 420 -13.15 -7.77 -10.07
CA GLY A 420 -11.83 -7.15 -9.98
C GLY A 420 -11.71 -5.65 -10.32
N LEU A 421 -12.81 -4.91 -10.46
CA LEU A 421 -12.76 -3.45 -10.70
C LEU A 421 -13.32 -2.66 -9.52
N ILE A 422 -12.55 -2.63 -8.43
CA ILE A 422 -12.64 -1.54 -7.46
C ILE A 422 -11.33 -0.75 -7.54
N SER A 423 -11.42 0.51 -7.95
CA SER A 423 -10.29 1.40 -7.79
C SER A 423 -10.27 1.91 -6.37
N LYS A 424 -9.15 1.74 -5.69
CA LYS A 424 -8.90 2.23 -4.33
C LYS A 424 -8.87 3.76 -4.23
N SER A 425 -9.13 4.48 -5.33
CA SER A 425 -9.29 5.93 -5.36
C SER A 425 -10.50 6.38 -6.17
N MET A 426 -11.25 7.32 -5.59
CA MET A 426 -12.54 7.88 -6.06
C MET A 426 -12.48 8.64 -7.41
N LYS A 427 -11.37 8.61 -8.15
CA LYS A 427 -11.13 9.52 -9.29
C LYS A 427 -10.34 8.93 -10.43
N SER A 428 -9.96 7.67 -10.35
CA SER A 428 -9.11 7.00 -11.34
C SER A 428 -9.77 6.88 -12.73
N SER A 429 -11.10 6.81 -12.74
CA SER A 429 -11.97 6.72 -13.93
C SER A 429 -12.28 8.09 -14.53
N TYR A 430 -12.50 9.05 -13.64
CA TYR A 430 -12.88 10.43 -13.90
C TYR A 430 -11.70 11.25 -14.40
N ALA A 431 -10.55 11.09 -13.77
CA ALA A 431 -9.42 11.95 -14.00
C ALA A 431 -8.82 11.70 -15.40
N LYS A 432 -8.83 10.46 -15.94
CA LYS A 432 -8.42 10.18 -17.33
C LYS A 432 -9.26 10.92 -18.40
N ILE A 433 -10.39 11.47 -18.01
CA ILE A 433 -11.35 12.16 -18.87
C ILE A 433 -11.13 13.67 -18.64
N SER A 434 -10.34 14.25 -19.53
CA SER A 434 -9.57 15.50 -19.47
C SER A 434 -10.31 16.83 -19.18
N ASP A 435 -11.48 16.82 -18.55
CA ASP A 435 -12.31 18.03 -18.36
C ASP A 435 -12.69 18.34 -16.90
N LEU A 436 -12.03 17.73 -15.91
CA LEU A 436 -12.33 17.96 -14.48
C LEU A 436 -11.54 19.10 -13.84
N LYS A 437 -11.20 20.15 -14.59
CA LYS A 437 -10.65 21.40 -14.00
C LYS A 437 -11.56 21.99 -12.90
N ASN A 438 -12.86 21.64 -12.89
CA ASN A 438 -13.85 22.21 -11.98
C ASN A 438 -14.21 21.33 -10.76
N PHE A 439 -13.72 20.09 -10.65
CA PHE A 439 -14.13 19.17 -9.57
C PHE A 439 -13.24 19.19 -8.32
N ASN A 440 -12.29 20.13 -8.25
CA ASN A 440 -11.44 20.38 -7.07
C ASN A 440 -11.54 21.85 -6.67
N ASN A 441 -12.25 22.12 -5.58
CA ASN A 441 -11.89 23.13 -4.57
C ASN A 441 -12.85 23.13 -3.36
N ASN A 442 -14.10 22.70 -3.50
CA ASN A 442 -15.13 23.05 -2.48
C ASN A 442 -15.56 21.95 -1.51
N LYS A 443 -15.05 20.70 -1.57
CA LYS A 443 -15.47 19.61 -0.65
C LYS A 443 -14.38 19.01 0.25
N TYR A 444 -13.12 19.40 0.09
CA TYR A 444 -12.06 19.04 1.03
C TYR A 444 -11.74 20.28 1.88
N ASN A 445 -12.64 20.60 2.80
CA ASN A 445 -12.55 21.76 3.68
C ASN A 445 -11.18 21.79 4.39
N MET A 446 -10.38 22.84 4.12
CA MET A 446 -9.07 23.12 4.73
C MET A 446 -9.13 23.49 6.22
N LYS A 447 -10.17 23.08 6.97
CA LYS A 447 -10.38 23.48 8.37
C LYS A 447 -9.88 22.49 9.42
N GLU A 448 -9.17 21.43 9.03
CA GLU A 448 -8.76 20.35 9.93
C GLU A 448 -7.24 20.24 10.14
N SER A 449 -6.84 19.65 11.26
CA SER A 449 -5.45 19.34 11.63
C SER A 449 -4.77 18.29 10.75
N THR A 450 -5.51 17.71 9.79
CA THR A 450 -5.03 16.75 8.78
C THR A 450 -5.27 17.29 7.38
N LEU A 451 -4.25 17.22 6.54
CA LEU A 451 -4.28 17.62 5.13
C LEU A 451 -4.27 16.38 4.23
N ARG A 452 -5.22 16.32 3.29
CA ARG A 452 -5.26 15.26 2.27
C ARG A 452 -4.57 15.77 1.03
N LEU A 453 -3.54 15.07 0.59
CA LEU A 453 -2.75 15.50 -0.56
C LEU A 453 -2.67 14.39 -1.61
N PRO A 454 -2.93 14.72 -2.87
CA PRO A 454 -2.68 13.80 -3.95
C PRO A 454 -1.19 13.59 -4.08
N VAL A 455 -0.84 12.36 -4.40
CA VAL A 455 0.51 11.99 -4.73
C VAL A 455 0.68 12.07 -6.24
N GLU A 456 1.62 12.91 -6.68
CA GLU A 456 2.06 12.93 -8.08
C GLU A 456 3.28 12.02 -8.24
N ILE A 457 3.11 10.94 -9.00
CA ILE A 457 4.21 10.04 -9.37
C ILE A 457 4.60 10.32 -10.82
N ARG A 458 5.75 10.95 -11.02
CA ARG A 458 6.40 10.96 -12.34
C ARG A 458 7.44 9.86 -12.42
N THR A 459 7.37 9.03 -13.45
CA THR A 459 8.29 7.90 -13.65
C THR A 459 8.79 7.91 -15.08
N ASN A 460 10.09 7.75 -15.25
CA ASN A 460 10.76 7.55 -16.54
C ASN A 460 10.28 6.30 -17.31
N GLU A 461 9.47 5.42 -16.69
CA GLU A 461 9.12 4.11 -17.24
C GLU A 461 7.64 3.95 -17.65
N ASN A 462 6.76 4.94 -17.43
CA ASN A 462 5.31 4.70 -17.56
C ASN A 462 4.57 5.66 -18.49
N LYS A 463 4.04 5.06 -19.56
CA LYS A 463 3.60 5.66 -20.83
C LYS A 463 2.19 6.26 -20.81
N ASP A 464 1.44 6.08 -19.72
CA ASP A 464 -0.03 6.27 -19.71
C ASP A 464 -0.57 7.04 -18.49
N ILE A 465 0.28 7.77 -17.75
CA ILE A 465 -0.18 8.61 -16.63
C ILE A 465 -0.75 9.93 -17.18
N SER A 466 -2.01 10.22 -16.90
CA SER A 466 -2.61 11.54 -17.13
C SER A 466 -2.24 12.47 -15.98
N HIS A 467 -1.66 13.62 -16.32
CA HIS A 467 -1.27 14.64 -15.36
C HIS A 467 -2.50 15.47 -14.98
N TYR A 468 -2.78 15.60 -13.68
CA TYR A 468 -3.90 16.42 -13.21
C TYR A 468 -3.42 17.75 -12.66
N PHE A 469 -4.15 18.83 -13.00
CA PHE A 469 -3.98 20.11 -12.33
C PHE A 469 -4.55 20.01 -10.92
N ILE A 470 -3.65 19.96 -9.94
CA ILE A 470 -4.01 19.99 -8.52
C ILE A 470 -3.35 21.21 -7.87
N ASN A 471 -4.05 21.86 -6.95
CA ASN A 471 -3.63 23.10 -6.28
C ASN A 471 -2.59 22.86 -5.16
N GLU A 472 -2.60 21.69 -4.50
CA GLU A 472 -1.62 21.25 -3.49
C GLU A 472 -1.37 19.75 -3.67
N SER A 473 -0.12 19.28 -3.68
CA SER A 473 0.22 17.84 -3.86
C SER A 473 1.50 17.44 -3.13
N ILE A 474 1.62 16.15 -2.81
CA ILE A 474 2.90 15.52 -2.47
C ILE A 474 3.55 15.12 -3.79
N ALA A 475 4.64 15.78 -4.14
CA ALA A 475 5.44 15.36 -5.28
C ALA A 475 6.35 14.20 -4.83
N ILE A 476 6.12 12.97 -5.35
CA ILE A 476 7.07 11.85 -5.16
C ILE A 476 8.07 11.78 -6.32
N THR A 477 8.18 12.86 -7.06
CA THR A 477 9.43 13.19 -7.74
C THR A 477 9.97 14.44 -7.11
N ASP A 478 11.29 14.48 -6.92
CA ASP A 478 12.10 15.63 -6.54
C ASP A 478 11.89 16.87 -7.46
N VAL A 479 11.00 16.77 -8.45
CA VAL A 479 10.49 17.84 -9.28
C VAL A 479 9.16 18.38 -8.71
N ALA A 480 9.23 19.35 -7.79
CA ALA A 480 8.07 20.12 -7.35
C ALA A 480 7.98 21.43 -8.16
N ILE A 481 6.88 21.63 -8.92
CA ILE A 481 6.68 22.86 -9.75
C ILE A 481 5.41 23.63 -9.39
N LYS A 482 5.02 23.65 -8.11
CA LYS A 482 4.09 24.68 -7.64
C LYS A 482 4.57 25.20 -6.29
N GLU A 483 4.36 26.50 -6.05
CA GLU A 483 4.59 27.17 -4.75
C GLU A 483 3.91 26.44 -3.57
N ASN A 484 2.95 25.55 -3.87
CA ASN A 484 2.10 24.84 -2.92
C ASN A 484 2.41 23.32 -2.78
N ASN A 485 3.55 22.82 -3.27
CA ASN A 485 3.92 21.40 -3.12
C ASN A 485 4.72 21.13 -1.84
N ILE A 486 4.49 19.98 -1.20
CA ILE A 486 5.25 19.54 -0.02
C ILE A 486 6.41 18.65 -0.47
N PRO A 487 7.69 19.03 -0.21
CA PRO A 487 8.83 18.21 -0.58
C PRO A 487 8.95 16.97 0.31
N LEU A 488 9.59 15.91 -0.19
CA LEU A 488 9.79 14.67 0.58
C LEU A 488 10.63 14.89 1.85
N SER A 489 11.54 15.86 1.83
CA SER A 489 12.35 16.25 3.00
C SER A 489 11.50 16.86 4.13
N ASP A 490 10.31 17.36 3.83
CA ASP A 490 9.38 17.90 4.82
C ASP A 490 8.47 16.82 5.43
N LEU A 491 8.47 15.60 4.88
CA LEU A 491 7.64 14.50 5.37
C LEU A 491 8.33 13.74 6.49
N PHE A 492 7.62 13.60 7.61
CA PHE A 492 8.01 12.84 8.78
C PHE A 492 7.01 11.73 9.08
N ILE A 493 7.51 10.58 9.51
CA ILE A 493 6.73 9.45 9.99
C ILE A 493 6.86 9.37 11.51
N GLY A 494 5.75 9.12 12.19
CA GLY A 494 5.73 8.89 13.63
C GLY A 494 4.60 7.96 14.04
N ILE A 495 4.56 7.57 15.31
CA ILE A 495 3.50 6.74 15.88
C ILE A 495 3.04 7.36 17.20
N ASP A 496 1.74 7.54 17.39
CA ASP A 496 1.14 7.93 18.67
C ASP A 496 0.20 6.82 19.19
N GLU A 497 -0.54 7.07 20.26
CA GLU A 497 -1.54 6.14 20.81
C GLU A 497 -2.61 5.68 19.80
N LYS A 498 -2.82 6.41 18.70
CA LYS A 498 -3.81 6.08 17.66
C LYS A 498 -3.19 5.33 16.50
N GLY A 499 -1.86 5.21 16.49
CA GLY A 499 -1.08 4.47 15.50
C GLY A 499 -0.16 5.36 14.69
N ILE A 500 0.30 4.81 13.57
CA ILE A 500 1.21 5.48 12.65
C ILE A 500 0.58 6.70 11.98
N TYR A 501 1.35 7.77 11.86
CA TYR A 501 0.99 8.97 11.11
C TYR A 501 2.14 9.46 10.24
N LEU A 502 1.77 10.18 9.19
CA LEU A 502 2.66 10.99 8.36
C LEU A 502 2.38 12.46 8.65
N LYS A 503 3.40 13.32 8.68
CA LYS A 503 3.31 14.74 9.05
C LYS A 503 4.17 15.59 8.12
N SER A 504 3.69 16.79 7.76
CA SER A 504 4.55 17.86 7.23
C SER A 504 5.08 18.71 8.37
N LYS A 505 6.39 18.95 8.39
CA LYS A 505 7.02 19.81 9.39
C LYS A 505 6.71 21.28 9.14
N LEU A 506 6.75 21.74 7.89
CA LEU A 506 6.43 23.12 7.48
C LEU A 506 4.99 23.51 7.81
N LEU A 507 4.02 22.63 7.55
CA LEU A 507 2.61 22.91 7.79
C LEU A 507 2.15 22.55 9.20
N ASN A 508 2.96 21.78 9.94
CA ASN A 508 2.60 21.16 11.22
C ASN A 508 1.25 20.40 11.17
N LYS A 509 0.96 19.73 10.05
CA LYS A 509 -0.27 18.97 9.83
C LYS A 509 0.04 17.51 9.54
N LYS A 510 -0.83 16.61 10.00
CA LYS A 510 -0.81 15.20 9.56
C LYS A 510 -1.20 15.15 8.08
N ILE A 511 -0.56 14.26 7.33
CA ILE A 511 -0.75 14.11 5.90
C ILE A 511 -1.32 12.73 5.60
N VAL A 512 -2.33 12.71 4.75
CA VAL A 512 -2.79 11.46 4.14
C VAL A 512 -2.63 11.52 2.63
N PRO A 513 -1.67 10.75 2.08
CA PRO A 513 -1.49 10.66 0.64
C PRO A 513 -2.69 9.96 0.00
N TYR A 514 -3.11 10.40 -1.17
CA TYR A 514 -4.05 9.66 -2.01
C TYR A 514 -3.57 9.63 -3.47
N PHE A 515 -3.90 8.56 -4.19
CA PHE A 515 -3.43 8.32 -5.55
C PHE A 515 -4.58 8.51 -6.53
N LEU A 516 -4.39 9.27 -7.61
CA LEU A 516 -5.44 9.60 -8.57
C LEU A 516 -5.46 8.71 -9.81
N ASP A 517 -4.50 7.80 -9.94
CA ASP A 517 -4.37 6.92 -11.08
C ASP A 517 -4.89 5.50 -10.78
N LEU A 518 -5.16 4.75 -11.85
CA LEU A 518 -5.49 3.32 -11.79
C LEU A 518 -4.22 2.46 -11.62
N TYR A 519 -3.10 3.07 -11.24
CA TYR A 519 -1.80 2.45 -11.35
C TYR A 519 -1.47 1.69 -10.07
N ASN A 520 -1.04 0.45 -10.22
CA ASN A 520 -0.66 -0.35 -9.06
C ASN A 520 0.84 -0.19 -8.78
N ILE A 521 1.14 0.78 -7.90
CA ILE A 521 2.48 1.18 -7.47
C ILE A 521 3.25 0.02 -6.82
N LEU A 522 2.54 -0.98 -6.28
CA LEU A 522 3.17 -2.12 -5.64
C LEU A 522 4.04 -2.94 -6.58
N PHE A 523 3.78 -2.93 -7.90
CA PHE A 523 4.60 -3.64 -8.88
C PHE A 523 5.96 -2.97 -9.16
N PHE A 524 6.23 -1.79 -8.58
CA PHE A 524 7.40 -0.97 -8.87
C PHE A 524 8.34 -0.97 -7.66
N ASN A 525 9.16 -2.02 -7.55
CA ASN A 525 10.18 -2.20 -6.50
C ASN A 525 11.16 -1.02 -6.38
N GLU A 526 11.28 -0.24 -7.44
CA GLU A 526 12.16 0.91 -7.58
C GLU A 526 11.84 2.14 -6.75
N LYS A 527 10.63 2.25 -6.21
CA LYS A 527 10.17 3.47 -5.54
C LYS A 527 9.70 3.17 -4.13
N PRO A 528 10.63 2.90 -3.19
CA PRO A 528 10.27 2.52 -1.83
C PRO A 528 9.46 3.61 -1.12
N ILE A 529 9.75 4.89 -1.39
CA ILE A 529 8.95 6.02 -0.87
C ILE A 529 7.52 6.02 -1.44
N SER A 530 7.36 5.84 -2.76
CA SER A 530 6.02 5.75 -3.37
C SER A 530 5.24 4.55 -2.86
N LYS A 531 5.89 3.40 -2.73
CA LYS A 531 5.30 2.18 -2.18
C LYS A 531 4.88 2.36 -0.73
N PHE A 532 5.75 2.94 0.10
CA PHE A 532 5.41 3.24 1.48
C PHE A 532 4.20 4.17 1.54
N LEU A 533 4.19 5.27 0.78
CA LEU A 533 3.07 6.21 0.77
C LEU A 533 1.77 5.55 0.26
N TYR A 534 1.87 4.63 -0.70
CA TYR A 534 0.74 3.81 -1.16
C TYR A 534 0.24 2.86 -0.08
N LEU A 535 1.12 2.09 0.55
CA LEU A 535 0.77 1.13 1.61
C LEU A 535 0.22 1.85 2.85
N TYR A 536 0.82 2.97 3.24
CA TYR A 536 0.33 3.83 4.32
C TYR A 536 -1.05 4.39 3.98
N SER A 537 -1.28 4.89 2.75
CA SER A 537 -2.61 5.30 2.28
C SER A 537 -3.61 4.14 2.36
N ASP A 538 -3.22 2.96 1.90
CA ASP A 538 -4.05 1.75 1.91
C ASP A 538 -4.46 1.35 3.33
N TYR A 539 -3.51 1.39 4.26
CA TYR A 539 -3.69 1.07 5.66
C TYR A 539 -4.58 2.08 6.37
N VAL A 540 -4.28 3.38 6.26
CA VAL A 540 -5.06 4.45 6.89
C VAL A 540 -6.49 4.52 6.35
N ASN A 541 -6.65 4.33 5.04
CA ASN A 541 -7.97 4.30 4.41
C ASN A 541 -8.73 3.00 4.68
N LYS A 542 -8.08 1.99 5.27
CA LYS A 542 -8.60 0.64 5.40
C LYS A 542 -9.15 0.15 4.07
N ASN A 543 -8.38 0.37 3.01
CA ASN A 543 -8.73 -0.09 1.68
C ASN A 543 -8.76 -1.62 1.67
N PHE A 544 -9.50 -2.14 0.70
CA PHE A 544 -9.68 -3.57 0.50
C PHE A 544 -9.46 -3.90 -0.97
N SER A 545 -9.07 -5.13 -1.24
CA SER A 545 -9.19 -5.73 -2.55
C SER A 545 -10.35 -6.72 -2.56
N LEU A 546 -10.98 -6.85 -3.71
CA LEU A 546 -11.93 -7.93 -3.96
C LEU A 546 -11.20 -9.04 -4.69
N ASN A 547 -11.00 -10.17 -4.02
CA ASN A 547 -10.43 -11.35 -4.63
C ASN A 547 -11.46 -12.49 -4.57
N THR A 548 -11.84 -12.99 -5.73
CA THR A 548 -12.82 -14.09 -5.88
C THR A 548 -12.19 -15.48 -5.75
N TYR A 549 -11.11 -15.61 -4.97
CA TYR A 549 -10.41 -16.89 -4.87
C TYR A 549 -11.28 -17.92 -4.13
N THR A 550 -11.72 -18.93 -4.87
CA THR A 550 -12.33 -20.14 -4.31
C THR A 550 -11.59 -21.34 -4.88
N GLU A 551 -11.25 -22.32 -4.04
CA GLU A 551 -10.64 -23.58 -4.47
C GLU A 551 -11.63 -24.49 -5.23
N ASN A 552 -12.91 -24.08 -5.31
CA ASN A 552 -13.97 -24.86 -5.95
C ASN A 552 -13.93 -24.78 -7.48
N ASN A 553 -14.17 -25.92 -8.12
CA ASN A 553 -14.38 -26.04 -9.58
C ASN A 553 -15.60 -25.26 -10.08
N PHE A 554 -16.51 -24.91 -9.17
CA PHE A 554 -17.77 -24.23 -9.49
C PHE A 554 -18.11 -23.18 -8.44
N THR A 555 -18.55 -22.02 -8.92
CA THR A 555 -19.13 -20.95 -8.11
C THR A 555 -20.53 -20.66 -8.69
N PRO A 556 -21.60 -20.82 -7.90
CA PRO A 556 -22.96 -20.50 -8.35
C PRO A 556 -23.11 -18.99 -8.55
N ARG A 557 -24.13 -18.60 -9.31
CA ARG A 557 -24.51 -17.19 -9.43
C ARG A 557 -25.05 -16.71 -8.09
N ILE A 558 -24.53 -15.60 -7.56
CA ILE A 558 -24.98 -15.01 -6.29
C ILE A 558 -25.65 -13.68 -6.57
N MET A 559 -26.87 -13.52 -6.07
CA MET A 559 -27.72 -12.36 -6.30
C MET A 559 -28.23 -11.78 -4.98
N TYR A 560 -28.35 -10.45 -4.95
CA TYR A 560 -29.15 -9.74 -3.96
C TYR A 560 -30.26 -9.03 -4.71
N ASN A 561 -31.52 -9.42 -4.45
CA ASN A 561 -32.69 -8.96 -5.20
C ASN A 561 -32.49 -9.13 -6.72
N ASN A 562 -32.42 -8.01 -7.47
CA ASN A 562 -32.20 -7.99 -8.91
C ASN A 562 -30.78 -7.52 -9.29
N ILE A 563 -29.80 -7.67 -8.41
CA ILE A 563 -28.40 -7.33 -8.67
C ILE A 563 -27.54 -8.59 -8.54
N ILE A 564 -26.74 -8.89 -9.57
CA ILE A 564 -25.81 -10.01 -9.58
C ILE A 564 -24.51 -9.56 -8.89
N LEU A 565 -24.20 -10.18 -7.75
CA LEU A 565 -22.97 -9.94 -7.02
C LEU A 565 -21.79 -10.70 -7.65
N MET A 566 -22.06 -11.93 -8.07
CA MET A 566 -21.09 -12.85 -8.70
C MET A 566 -21.78 -13.69 -9.78
N GLU A 567 -21.13 -13.79 -10.93
CA GLU A 567 -21.60 -14.65 -12.02
C GLU A 567 -21.28 -16.12 -11.80
N LYS A 568 -22.08 -16.99 -12.43
CA LYS A 568 -21.82 -18.43 -12.47
C LYS A 568 -20.45 -18.67 -13.12
N THR A 569 -19.55 -19.31 -12.38
CA THR A 569 -18.14 -19.47 -12.77
C THR A 569 -17.71 -20.92 -12.64
N TRP A 570 -16.94 -21.41 -13.61
CA TRP A 570 -16.36 -22.75 -13.64
C TRP A 570 -14.84 -22.66 -13.75
N ARG A 571 -14.14 -23.57 -13.07
CA ARG A 571 -12.69 -23.70 -13.10
C ARG A 571 -12.30 -25.10 -13.53
N ILE A 572 -11.57 -25.18 -14.64
CA ILE A 572 -11.00 -26.43 -15.17
C ILE A 572 -9.52 -26.44 -14.83
N PHE A 573 -9.10 -27.30 -13.90
CA PHE A 573 -7.72 -27.29 -13.42
C PHE A 573 -6.79 -28.10 -14.32
N LYS A 574 -5.55 -27.61 -14.47
CA LYS A 574 -4.54 -28.31 -15.29
C LYS A 574 -4.16 -29.68 -14.75
N PHE A 575 -4.21 -29.86 -13.44
CA PHE A 575 -3.89 -31.16 -12.84
C PHE A 575 -4.85 -32.26 -13.32
N GLU A 576 -6.13 -31.92 -13.60
CA GLU A 576 -7.14 -32.87 -14.08
C GLU A 576 -6.73 -33.49 -15.43
N TYR A 577 -6.15 -32.67 -16.32
CA TYR A 577 -5.60 -33.16 -17.59
C TYR A 577 -4.35 -34.02 -17.38
N LYS A 578 -3.45 -33.60 -16.47
CA LYS A 578 -2.22 -34.36 -16.19
C LYS A 578 -2.51 -35.77 -15.68
N TYR A 579 -3.59 -35.96 -14.92
CA TYR A 579 -4.00 -37.28 -14.44
C TYR A 579 -4.43 -38.25 -15.55
N LEU A 580 -4.79 -37.76 -16.74
CA LEU A 580 -5.10 -38.62 -17.88
C LEU A 580 -3.83 -39.31 -18.44
N ASN A 581 -2.63 -38.81 -18.12
CA ASN A 581 -1.34 -39.34 -18.57
C ASN A 581 -1.25 -39.51 -20.11
N ILE A 582 -1.88 -38.59 -20.86
CA ILE A 582 -1.86 -38.53 -22.32
C ILE A 582 -0.96 -37.41 -22.82
N LYS A 583 -0.52 -37.52 -24.07
CA LYS A 583 0.30 -36.49 -24.72
C LYS A 583 -0.51 -35.19 -24.84
N MET A 584 0.09 -34.08 -24.41
CA MET A 584 -0.47 -32.75 -24.61
C MET A 584 -0.39 -32.37 -26.09
N ASP A 585 -1.51 -32.49 -26.79
CA ASP A 585 -1.72 -31.97 -28.14
C ASP A 585 -3.13 -31.39 -28.27
N PHE A 586 -3.37 -30.73 -29.41
CA PHE A 586 -4.60 -29.97 -29.63
C PHE A 586 -5.86 -30.87 -29.67
N GLU A 587 -5.77 -32.07 -30.26
CA GLU A 587 -6.91 -32.99 -30.37
C GLU A 587 -7.28 -33.61 -29.02
N ASN A 588 -6.28 -34.08 -28.27
CA ASN A 588 -6.50 -34.60 -26.91
C ASN A 588 -7.04 -33.50 -25.98
N PHE A 589 -6.56 -32.26 -26.13
CA PHE A 589 -7.10 -31.12 -25.39
C PHE A 589 -8.56 -30.83 -25.75
N LYS A 590 -8.90 -30.88 -27.04
CA LYS A 590 -10.27 -30.67 -27.51
C LYS A 590 -11.24 -31.67 -26.89
N TYR A 591 -10.90 -32.96 -26.94
CA TYR A 591 -11.68 -34.03 -26.31
C TYR A 591 -11.86 -33.78 -24.80
N PHE A 592 -10.79 -33.44 -24.08
CA PHE A 592 -10.86 -33.10 -22.66
C PHE A 592 -11.80 -31.94 -22.36
N ILE A 593 -11.76 -30.88 -23.18
CA ILE A 593 -12.65 -29.73 -23.02
C ILE A 593 -14.11 -30.09 -23.33
N ASP A 594 -14.36 -30.92 -24.33
CA ASP A 594 -15.72 -31.38 -24.67
C ASP A 594 -16.33 -32.19 -23.52
N GLU A 595 -15.56 -33.10 -22.92
CA GLU A 595 -15.96 -33.83 -21.71
C GLU A 595 -16.28 -32.87 -20.55
N LYS A 596 -15.45 -31.84 -20.34
CA LYS A 596 -15.72 -30.81 -19.31
C LYS A 596 -16.97 -29.98 -19.62
N CYS A 597 -17.24 -29.69 -20.89
CA CYS A 597 -18.44 -28.98 -21.30
C CYS A 597 -19.71 -29.78 -20.98
N ILE A 598 -19.67 -31.11 -21.16
CA ILE A 598 -20.75 -32.03 -20.81
C ILE A 598 -20.89 -32.11 -19.29
N GLN A 599 -19.78 -32.40 -18.58
CA GLN A 599 -19.75 -32.56 -17.13
C GLN A 599 -20.34 -31.34 -16.39
N PHE A 600 -19.95 -30.14 -16.82
CA PHE A 600 -20.36 -28.89 -16.16
C PHE A 600 -21.61 -28.25 -16.76
N HIS A 601 -22.22 -28.87 -17.77
CA HIS A 601 -23.38 -28.32 -18.49
C HIS A 601 -23.12 -26.88 -18.96
N LEU A 602 -21.95 -26.64 -19.57
CA LEU A 602 -21.54 -25.29 -19.93
C LEU A 602 -22.47 -24.68 -21.00
N PRO A 603 -22.87 -23.39 -20.85
CA PRO A 603 -23.72 -22.71 -21.82
C PRO A 603 -23.05 -22.54 -23.20
N GLU A 604 -23.84 -22.12 -24.21
CA GLU A 604 -23.33 -21.83 -25.56
C GLU A 604 -22.31 -20.68 -25.56
N TYR A 605 -22.53 -19.67 -24.73
CA TYR A 605 -21.71 -18.47 -24.66
C TYR A 605 -21.03 -18.34 -23.30
N LEU A 606 -19.71 -18.17 -23.32
CA LEU A 606 -18.86 -18.13 -22.14
C LEU A 606 -17.91 -16.94 -22.22
N LEU A 607 -17.44 -16.47 -21.07
CA LEU A 607 -16.34 -15.52 -20.98
C LEU A 607 -15.14 -16.23 -20.35
N ILE A 608 -13.97 -16.21 -21.02
CA ILE A 608 -12.74 -16.67 -20.36
C ILE A 608 -12.17 -15.51 -19.54
N ASN A 609 -11.99 -15.71 -18.24
CA ASN A 609 -11.33 -14.73 -17.38
C ASN A 609 -9.81 -14.93 -17.41
N GLN A 610 -9.05 -13.89 -17.78
CA GLN A 610 -7.59 -13.93 -17.87
C GLN A 610 -6.99 -12.72 -17.16
N TYR A 611 -6.94 -12.75 -15.83
CA TYR A 611 -6.54 -11.59 -15.03
C TYR A 611 -7.39 -10.36 -15.37
N SER A 612 -6.86 -9.44 -16.19
CA SER A 612 -7.54 -8.22 -16.65
C SER A 612 -8.17 -8.35 -18.05
N ASN A 613 -8.13 -9.51 -18.70
CA ASN A 613 -8.57 -9.71 -20.09
C ASN A 613 -9.70 -10.75 -20.23
N MET A 614 -10.95 -10.33 -20.03
CA MET A 614 -12.10 -11.16 -20.42
C MET A 614 -12.30 -11.16 -21.93
N LEU A 615 -12.52 -12.34 -22.50
CA LEU A 615 -12.86 -12.52 -23.91
C LEU A 615 -14.13 -13.37 -24.05
N PRO A 616 -15.08 -12.96 -24.92
CA PRO A 616 -16.25 -13.77 -25.21
C PRO A 616 -15.87 -14.96 -26.08
N LEU A 617 -16.48 -16.10 -25.81
CA LEU A 617 -16.28 -17.33 -26.53
C LEU A 617 -17.63 -17.97 -26.86
N LYS A 618 -17.69 -18.64 -28.02
CA LYS A 618 -18.83 -19.47 -28.42
C LYS A 618 -18.40 -20.94 -28.43
N LYS A 619 -19.04 -21.75 -27.59
CA LYS A 619 -18.78 -23.19 -27.45
C LYS A 619 -18.87 -23.89 -28.82
N GLY A 620 -17.98 -24.85 -29.05
CA GLY A 620 -17.94 -25.67 -30.27
C GLY A 620 -17.28 -25.01 -31.48
N THR A 621 -16.93 -23.72 -31.43
CA THR A 621 -16.20 -23.05 -32.52
C THR A 621 -14.70 -23.37 -32.49
N ILE A 622 -14.02 -23.33 -33.64
CA ILE A 622 -12.56 -23.51 -33.69
C ILE A 622 -11.81 -22.48 -32.82
N LEU A 623 -12.34 -21.26 -32.75
CA LEU A 623 -11.77 -20.17 -31.98
C LEU A 623 -11.83 -20.45 -30.47
N PHE A 624 -12.93 -21.06 -29.99
CA PHE A 624 -13.07 -21.49 -28.60
C PHE A 624 -11.92 -22.42 -28.20
N TYR A 625 -11.68 -23.50 -28.94
CA TYR A 625 -10.60 -24.44 -28.62
C TYR A 625 -9.20 -23.81 -28.75
N LYS A 626 -8.94 -23.05 -29.81
CA LYS A 626 -7.63 -22.39 -30.02
C LYS A 626 -7.27 -21.42 -28.89
N ILE A 627 -8.23 -20.59 -28.46
CA ILE A 627 -8.01 -19.66 -27.35
C ILE A 627 -7.76 -20.46 -26.06
N LEU A 628 -8.64 -21.39 -25.71
CA LEU A 628 -8.48 -22.17 -24.48
C LEU A 628 -7.15 -22.94 -24.45
N TYR A 629 -6.73 -23.53 -25.57
CA TYR A 629 -5.47 -24.28 -25.67
C TYR A 629 -4.24 -23.39 -25.43
N GLU A 630 -4.21 -22.18 -26.01
CA GLU A 630 -3.11 -21.23 -25.79
C GLU A 630 -3.00 -20.83 -24.31
N HIS A 631 -4.14 -20.58 -23.65
CA HIS A 631 -4.17 -20.26 -22.22
C HIS A 631 -3.80 -21.45 -21.35
N PHE A 632 -4.26 -22.65 -21.71
CA PHE A 632 -3.93 -23.89 -21.02
C PHE A 632 -2.45 -24.27 -21.15
N ASN A 633 -1.76 -23.88 -22.21
CA ASN A 633 -0.33 -24.15 -22.35
C ASN A 633 0.58 -23.13 -21.66
N ASN A 634 0.06 -21.99 -21.19
CA ASN A 634 0.88 -21.00 -20.48
C ASN A 634 1.33 -21.54 -19.12
N PRO A 635 2.64 -21.68 -18.84
CA PRO A 635 3.14 -22.30 -17.60
C PRO A 635 2.74 -21.57 -16.32
N LYS A 636 2.35 -20.29 -16.40
CA LYS A 636 1.91 -19.48 -15.25
C LYS A 636 0.43 -19.68 -14.88
N VAL A 637 -0.34 -20.35 -15.74
CA VAL A 637 -1.77 -20.61 -15.52
C VAL A 637 -1.94 -21.97 -14.86
N ASN A 638 -2.77 -22.07 -13.82
CA ASN A 638 -3.05 -23.34 -13.14
C ASN A 638 -4.44 -23.91 -13.47
N TYR A 639 -5.37 -23.06 -13.94
CA TYR A 639 -6.74 -23.44 -14.32
C TYR A 639 -7.27 -22.50 -15.41
N LEU A 640 -8.28 -22.95 -16.15
CA LEU A 640 -9.11 -22.08 -17.00
C LEU A 640 -10.32 -21.63 -16.18
N GLU A 641 -10.54 -20.32 -16.08
CA GLU A 641 -11.73 -19.75 -15.45
C GLU A 641 -12.71 -19.31 -16.52
N LEU A 642 -13.89 -19.93 -16.54
CA LEU A 642 -14.97 -19.68 -17.49
C LEU A 642 -16.15 -19.10 -16.73
N VAL A 643 -16.69 -17.99 -17.19
CA VAL A 643 -17.84 -17.29 -16.61
C VAL A 643 -19.02 -17.39 -17.56
N ASP A 644 -20.24 -17.51 -17.05
CA ASP A 644 -21.44 -17.54 -17.87
C ASP A 644 -21.59 -16.24 -18.67
N GLY A 645 -21.55 -16.36 -20.00
CA GLY A 645 -21.65 -15.25 -20.94
C GLY A 645 -23.02 -15.13 -21.58
N SER A 646 -23.97 -16.03 -21.25
CA SER A 646 -25.23 -16.18 -21.99
C SER A 646 -26.04 -14.90 -22.03
N GLU A 647 -26.12 -14.18 -20.91
CA GLU A 647 -26.96 -12.99 -20.80
C GLU A 647 -26.36 -11.76 -21.50
N TYR A 648 -25.04 -11.77 -21.69
CA TYR A 648 -24.30 -10.72 -22.40
C TYR A 648 -24.31 -10.96 -23.92
N LEU A 649 -24.51 -12.20 -24.37
CA LEU A 649 -24.27 -12.62 -25.75
C LEU A 649 -25.55 -13.09 -26.49
N CYS A 650 -26.58 -13.57 -25.78
CA CYS A 650 -27.88 -13.99 -26.34
C CYS A 650 -28.75 -12.80 -26.81
N ASN A 651 -29.60 -13.03 -27.83
CA ASN A 651 -30.61 -12.10 -28.37
C ASN A 651 -30.11 -10.80 -29.06
N GLY A 652 -29.18 -10.90 -30.01
CA GLY A 652 -29.03 -9.88 -31.09
C GLY A 652 -28.63 -8.43 -30.73
N LYS A 653 -28.72 -7.99 -29.46
CA LYS A 653 -28.48 -6.60 -29.03
C LYS A 653 -27.33 -6.55 -28.01
N ILE A 654 -26.11 -6.82 -28.46
CA ILE A 654 -24.92 -6.57 -27.63
C ILE A 654 -24.71 -5.05 -27.61
N LYS A 655 -25.09 -4.43 -26.51
CA LYS A 655 -24.29 -3.34 -25.96
C LYS A 655 -24.02 -3.70 -24.51
N ASN A 656 -22.83 -4.24 -24.25
CA ASN A 656 -22.33 -4.27 -22.89
C ASN A 656 -22.03 -2.83 -22.51
N HIS A 657 -22.82 -2.28 -21.59
CA HIS A 657 -22.50 -1.02 -20.95
C HIS A 657 -21.84 -1.34 -19.61
N GLU A 658 -20.64 -0.83 -19.40
CA GLU A 658 -20.01 -0.78 -18.09
C GLU A 658 -20.27 0.60 -17.50
N LEU A 659 -20.93 0.64 -16.34
CA LEU A 659 -21.14 1.83 -15.54
C LEU A 659 -20.09 1.85 -14.44
N VAL A 660 -19.40 2.97 -14.28
CA VAL A 660 -18.39 3.16 -13.25
C VAL A 660 -18.87 4.26 -12.30
N PHE A 661 -19.16 3.84 -11.07
CA PHE A 661 -19.66 4.68 -9.99
C PHE A 661 -18.55 4.99 -9.00
N SER A 662 -18.72 6.07 -8.23
CA SER A 662 -17.83 6.43 -7.12
C SER A 662 -18.61 6.46 -5.81
N VAL A 663 -18.07 5.81 -4.78
CA VAL A 663 -18.55 5.94 -3.39
C VAL A 663 -17.86 7.12 -2.74
N LEU A 664 -18.64 8.03 -2.16
CA LEU A 664 -18.13 9.26 -1.54
C LEU A 664 -17.43 8.98 -0.19
N PRO A 665 -16.48 9.84 0.24
CA PRO A 665 -15.81 9.71 1.53
C PRO A 665 -16.78 9.92 2.70
N THR A 666 -16.47 9.36 3.88
CA THR A 666 -17.31 9.49 5.08
C THR A 666 -16.83 10.55 6.06
N ASP A 667 -17.75 11.27 6.71
CA ASP A 667 -17.46 12.24 7.79
C ASP A 667 -16.80 11.62 9.03
N ASN A 668 -16.98 10.31 9.29
CA ASN A 668 -16.36 9.60 10.42
C ASN A 668 -14.83 9.59 10.40
N TYR A 669 -14.21 9.93 9.27
CA TYR A 669 -12.76 10.11 9.19
C TYR A 669 -12.27 11.33 10.00
N GLN A 670 -13.07 12.40 10.07
CA GLN A 670 -12.70 13.65 10.74
C GLN A 670 -12.36 13.43 12.22
N LYS A 671 -13.03 12.48 12.90
CA LYS A 671 -12.79 12.13 14.31
C LYS A 671 -11.49 11.35 14.56
N LEU A 672 -10.99 10.59 13.59
CA LEU A 672 -9.71 9.86 13.70
C LEU A 672 -8.51 10.77 13.40
N ALA A 673 -8.73 11.82 12.61
CA ALA A 673 -7.72 12.69 12.04
C ALA A 673 -7.53 14.04 12.77
N SER A 674 -8.40 14.37 13.73
CA SER A 674 -8.40 15.67 14.42
C SER A 674 -7.58 15.67 15.71
N PHE A 675 -6.25 15.71 15.64
CA PHE A 675 -5.41 15.93 16.83
C PHE A 675 -4.28 16.92 16.55
N GLU A 676 -4.05 17.81 17.52
CA GLU A 676 -2.96 18.77 17.52
C GLU A 676 -1.62 18.04 17.53
N VAL A 677 -0.71 18.50 16.69
CA VAL A 677 0.63 17.93 16.62
C VAL A 677 1.54 18.75 17.52
N GLU A 678 1.99 18.15 18.62
CA GLU A 678 3.03 18.76 19.44
C GLU A 678 4.36 18.84 18.67
N GLU A 679 5.15 19.87 18.99
CA GLU A 679 6.48 20.07 18.46
C GLU A 679 7.45 19.07 19.14
N ILE A 680 7.77 17.97 18.46
CA ILE A 680 8.67 16.94 18.99
C ILE A 680 10.06 17.14 18.40
N LYS A 681 11.06 17.27 19.28
CA LYS A 681 12.45 17.53 18.90
C LYS A 681 13.11 16.27 18.37
N PHE A 682 13.74 16.42 17.20
CA PHE A 682 14.65 15.43 16.62
C PHE A 682 15.83 15.20 17.58
N ILE A 683 16.04 13.96 18.03
CA ILE A 683 17.21 13.57 18.82
C ILE A 683 18.10 12.71 17.93
N ASN A 684 19.24 13.26 17.51
CA ASN A 684 20.29 12.47 16.86
C ASN A 684 20.69 11.30 17.77
N LYS A 685 20.82 10.10 17.20
CA LYS A 685 21.35 8.93 17.92
C LYS A 685 22.79 9.23 18.37
N LYS A 686 22.96 9.66 19.62
CA LYS A 686 24.27 9.83 20.26
C LYS A 686 24.76 8.46 20.75
N VAL A 687 25.96 8.07 20.35
CA VAL A 687 26.63 6.89 20.88
C VAL A 687 27.12 7.19 22.30
N ASP A 688 26.84 6.30 23.25
CA ASP A 688 27.43 6.35 24.58
C ASP A 688 28.66 5.42 24.66
N PHE A 689 29.83 5.99 24.43
CA PHE A 689 31.11 5.28 24.51
C PHE A 689 31.49 4.85 25.95
N ASN A 690 30.82 5.40 26.97
CA ASN A 690 31.09 5.09 28.37
C ASN A 690 30.30 3.87 28.86
N THR A 691 29.47 3.27 28.01
CA THR A 691 28.73 2.05 28.33
C THR A 691 29.26 0.88 27.48
N SER A 692 29.72 -0.16 28.17
CA SER A 692 30.01 -1.45 27.55
C SER A 692 28.70 -2.20 27.38
N TYR A 693 28.40 -2.57 26.14
CA TYR A 693 27.15 -3.22 25.75
C TYR A 693 27.46 -4.53 25.03
N TYR A 694 27.00 -5.64 25.63
CA TYR A 694 27.17 -6.99 25.12
C TYR A 694 25.81 -7.57 24.70
N SER A 695 25.75 -8.07 23.47
CA SER A 695 24.69 -8.91 22.94
C SER A 695 25.14 -10.36 23.05
N ILE A 696 24.37 -11.19 23.77
CA ILE A 696 24.71 -12.59 24.06
C ILE A 696 23.56 -13.46 23.58
N LEU A 697 23.79 -14.28 22.55
CA LEU A 697 22.82 -15.24 22.04
C LEU A 697 22.94 -16.57 22.79
N TYR A 698 21.83 -17.15 23.21
CA TYR A 698 21.85 -18.36 24.03
C TYR A 698 20.73 -19.36 23.70
N ASN A 699 20.93 -20.60 24.14
CA ASN A 699 19.96 -21.67 23.99
C ASN A 699 18.77 -21.46 24.94
N TYR A 700 17.54 -21.73 24.48
CA TYR A 700 16.31 -21.38 25.20
C TYR A 700 16.23 -21.89 26.66
N PHE A 701 16.87 -23.02 26.96
CA PHE A 701 16.84 -23.65 28.28
C PHE A 701 17.95 -23.17 29.24
N SER A 702 18.90 -22.36 28.79
CA SER A 702 20.09 -21.97 29.57
C SER A 702 19.95 -20.61 30.28
N TYR A 703 18.75 -20.04 30.34
CA TYR A 703 18.54 -18.66 30.79
C TYR A 703 19.10 -18.35 32.20
N GLU A 704 18.71 -19.15 33.19
CA GLU A 704 19.12 -18.95 34.59
C GLU A 704 20.63 -19.22 34.79
N GLU A 705 21.16 -20.19 34.05
CA GLU A 705 22.58 -20.57 34.04
C GLU A 705 23.49 -19.51 33.39
N ILE A 706 22.90 -18.50 32.74
CA ILE A 706 23.64 -17.41 32.07
C ILE A 706 23.48 -16.11 32.84
N VAL A 707 22.24 -15.68 33.10
CA VAL A 707 21.98 -14.35 33.68
C VAL A 707 22.59 -14.21 35.07
N LEU A 708 22.39 -15.18 35.95
CA LEU A 708 22.86 -15.08 37.33
C LEU A 708 24.39 -15.10 37.42
N PRO A 709 25.13 -16.00 36.74
CA PRO A 709 26.59 -15.98 36.78
C PRO A 709 27.21 -14.71 36.17
N ILE A 710 26.59 -14.12 35.13
CA ILE A 710 27.05 -12.85 34.58
C ILE A 710 26.84 -11.72 35.59
N LEU A 711 25.65 -11.64 36.19
CA LEU A 711 25.37 -10.61 37.20
C LEU A 711 26.24 -10.79 38.46
N ASP A 712 26.45 -12.01 38.92
CA ASP A 712 27.36 -12.33 40.04
C ASP A 712 28.78 -11.83 39.75
N LEU A 713 29.32 -12.10 38.55
CA LEU A 713 30.62 -11.59 38.13
C LEU A 713 30.66 -10.06 38.15
N LEU A 714 29.68 -9.41 37.53
CA LEU A 714 29.64 -7.94 37.45
C LEU A 714 29.55 -7.29 38.83
N TYR A 715 28.71 -7.82 39.73
CA TYR A 715 28.58 -7.29 41.08
C TYR A 715 29.79 -7.63 41.97
N LYS A 716 30.39 -8.81 41.83
CA LYS A 716 31.64 -9.21 42.51
C LYS A 716 32.78 -8.23 42.22
N TYR A 717 32.91 -7.79 40.98
CA TYR A 717 33.91 -6.81 40.56
C TYR A 717 33.42 -5.34 40.65
N LYS A 718 32.30 -5.08 41.34
CA LYS A 718 31.76 -3.74 41.59
C LYS A 718 31.52 -2.91 40.31
N ALA A 719 31.06 -3.57 39.24
CA ALA A 719 30.67 -2.88 38.01
C ALA A 719 29.59 -1.82 38.29
N GLN A 720 29.80 -0.61 37.76
CA GLN A 720 28.85 0.49 37.89
C GLN A 720 27.82 0.45 36.76
N GLY A 721 26.59 0.86 37.06
CA GLY A 721 25.56 1.07 36.04
C GLY A 721 25.08 -0.21 35.34
N VAL A 722 25.07 -1.33 36.07
CA VAL A 722 24.68 -2.65 35.55
C VAL A 722 23.18 -2.72 35.34
N PHE A 723 22.74 -2.98 34.11
CA PHE A 723 21.38 -3.43 33.84
C PHE A 723 21.33 -4.36 32.63
N PHE A 724 20.34 -5.25 32.59
CA PHE A 724 20.11 -6.14 31.45
C PHE A 724 18.71 -6.01 30.86
N ILE A 725 18.57 -6.53 29.63
CA ILE A 725 17.32 -6.65 28.89
C ILE A 725 17.30 -8.00 28.19
N ASN A 726 16.15 -8.67 28.19
CA ASN A 726 15.88 -9.84 27.36
C ASN A 726 15.36 -9.40 25.99
N TYR A 727 15.96 -9.91 24.92
CA TYR A 727 15.60 -9.62 23.53
C TYR A 727 15.51 -10.91 22.69
N LYS A 728 15.09 -10.78 21.43
CA LYS A 728 15.07 -11.89 20.45
C LYS A 728 15.64 -11.42 19.12
N LYS A 729 16.64 -12.12 18.60
CA LYS A 729 17.26 -11.85 17.29
C LYS A 729 16.99 -13.05 16.39
N ASN A 730 16.21 -12.87 15.32
CA ASN A 730 15.81 -13.95 14.40
C ASN A 730 15.21 -15.19 15.13
N HIS A 731 14.30 -14.95 16.07
CA HIS A 731 13.68 -15.97 16.95
C HIS A 731 14.62 -16.66 17.95
N VAL A 732 15.91 -16.30 18.01
CA VAL A 732 16.86 -16.78 19.01
C VAL A 732 16.86 -15.85 20.24
N PRO A 733 16.81 -16.38 21.48
CA PRO A 733 16.93 -15.58 22.68
C PRO A 733 18.26 -14.82 22.76
N GLU A 734 18.17 -13.56 23.13
CA GLU A 734 19.31 -12.65 23.27
C GLU A 734 19.27 -11.98 24.64
N LEU A 735 20.40 -11.99 25.35
CA LEU A 735 20.60 -11.23 26.58
C LEU A 735 21.46 -10.01 26.26
N ARG A 736 20.94 -8.83 26.58
CA ARG A 736 21.63 -7.55 26.39
C ARG A 736 22.08 -7.02 27.72
N VAL A 737 23.39 -7.07 27.98
CA VAL A 737 23.98 -6.63 29.25
C VAL A 737 24.72 -5.32 29.04
N ARG A 738 24.47 -4.36 29.93
CA ARG A 738 25.09 -3.03 29.89
C ARG A 738 25.67 -2.67 31.24
N PHE A 739 26.85 -2.08 31.22
CA PHE A 739 27.53 -1.54 32.40
C PHE A 739 28.49 -0.44 31.98
N LYS A 740 28.94 0.38 32.93
CA LYS A 740 29.94 1.42 32.68
C LYS A 740 31.26 0.79 32.25
N THR A 741 31.82 1.25 31.13
CA THR A 741 33.03 0.68 30.54
C THR A 741 34.19 0.70 31.52
N ASP A 742 34.77 -0.48 31.75
CA ASP A 742 35.97 -0.72 32.54
C ASP A 742 36.74 -1.88 31.89
N ALA A 743 38.04 -1.68 31.63
CA ALA A 743 38.86 -2.62 30.87
C ALA A 743 39.05 -3.96 31.59
N LEU A 744 39.21 -3.95 32.92
CA LEU A 744 39.40 -5.15 33.72
C LEU A 744 38.11 -5.97 33.77
N ILE A 745 36.98 -5.31 34.09
CA ILE A 745 35.67 -5.97 34.15
C ILE A 745 35.29 -6.56 32.78
N THR A 746 35.56 -5.81 31.70
CA THR A 746 35.36 -6.28 30.33
C THR A 746 36.15 -7.56 30.06
N SER A 747 37.43 -7.60 30.42
CA SER A 747 38.26 -8.79 30.23
C SER A 747 37.74 -10.00 31.01
N TYR A 748 37.33 -9.82 32.27
CA TYR A 748 36.76 -10.91 33.07
C TYR A 748 35.42 -11.41 32.51
N LEU A 749 34.56 -10.50 32.03
CA LEU A 749 33.31 -10.87 31.39
C LEU A 749 33.57 -11.67 30.11
N GLU A 750 34.50 -11.23 29.26
CA GLU A 750 34.83 -11.93 28.01
C GLU A 750 35.47 -13.30 28.27
N GLU A 751 36.31 -13.44 29.29
CA GLU A 751 36.82 -14.74 29.73
C GLU A 751 35.67 -15.67 30.13
N LYS A 752 34.72 -15.17 30.94
CA LYS A 752 33.54 -15.93 31.36
C LYS A 752 32.63 -16.31 30.20
N LEU A 753 32.42 -15.41 29.23
CA LEU A 753 31.63 -15.68 28.03
C LEU A 753 32.31 -16.71 27.11
N ASN A 754 33.64 -16.66 26.99
CA ASN A 754 34.39 -17.66 26.23
C ASN A 754 34.31 -19.04 26.87
N ASP A 755 34.36 -19.13 28.21
CA ASP A 755 34.11 -20.36 28.96
C ASP A 755 32.69 -20.91 28.71
N MET A 756 31.67 -20.03 28.80
CA MET A 756 30.28 -20.39 28.50
C MET A 756 30.06 -20.84 27.05
N LEU A 757 30.81 -20.27 26.09
CA LEU A 757 30.72 -20.60 24.66
C LEU A 757 31.40 -21.93 24.33
N THR A 758 32.61 -22.13 24.84
CA THR A 758 33.49 -23.22 24.40
C THR A 758 33.41 -24.46 25.30
N GLN A 759 33.37 -24.27 26.62
CA GLN A 759 33.41 -25.38 27.58
C GLN A 759 32.01 -25.83 27.99
N GLN A 760 31.10 -24.88 28.26
CA GLN A 760 29.77 -25.18 28.79
C GLN A 760 28.68 -25.23 27.72
N GLN A 761 28.94 -24.69 26.52
CA GLN A 761 27.99 -24.61 25.40
C GLN A 761 26.62 -23.98 25.76
N LEU A 762 26.61 -23.06 26.73
CA LEU A 762 25.40 -22.36 27.19
C LEU A 762 24.99 -21.24 26.24
N ILE A 763 25.98 -20.57 25.63
CA ILE A 763 25.77 -19.47 24.68
C ILE A 763 26.13 -19.92 23.26
N ILE A 764 25.45 -19.34 22.26
CA ILE A 764 25.67 -19.60 20.83
C ILE A 764 26.76 -18.67 20.30
N SER A 765 26.72 -17.39 20.68
CA SER A 765 27.73 -16.39 20.36
C SER A 765 27.51 -15.14 21.20
N TYR A 766 28.52 -14.26 21.24
CA TYR A 766 28.36 -12.93 21.81
C TYR A 766 29.09 -11.88 20.98
N SER A 767 28.65 -10.62 21.06
CA SER A 767 29.30 -9.49 20.41
C SER A 767 29.22 -8.23 21.26
N LYS A 768 30.26 -7.40 21.20
CA LYS A 768 30.27 -6.05 21.77
C LYS A 768 29.64 -5.08 20.77
N GLU A 769 28.58 -4.39 21.18
CA GLU A 769 27.82 -3.46 20.35
C GLU A 769 27.98 -2.01 20.84
N LEU A 770 27.66 -1.04 19.97
CA LEU A 770 27.59 0.36 20.37
C LEU A 770 26.28 0.62 21.12
N HIS A 771 26.36 1.28 22.28
CA HIS A 771 25.17 1.65 23.04
C HIS A 771 24.55 2.95 22.51
N PHE A 772 23.27 2.88 22.18
CA PHE A 772 22.44 4.03 21.79
C PHE A 772 21.34 4.22 22.84
N PRO A 773 21.44 5.24 23.71
CA PRO A 773 20.40 5.55 24.68
C PRO A 773 19.04 5.85 24.04
N GLU A 774 17.97 5.28 24.59
CA GLU A 774 16.58 5.52 24.19
C GLU A 774 16.05 6.87 24.74
N TYR A 775 16.75 7.97 24.47
CA TYR A 775 16.36 9.32 24.96
C TYR A 775 14.92 9.66 24.59
N SER A 776 14.50 9.25 23.39
CA SER A 776 13.15 9.36 22.87
C SER A 776 12.10 8.84 23.86
N ARG A 777 12.32 7.64 24.39
CA ARG A 777 11.37 6.93 25.23
C ARG A 777 11.30 7.44 26.67
N TYR A 778 12.36 8.10 27.14
CA TYR A 778 12.57 8.38 28.57
C TYR A 778 12.80 9.88 28.85
N PHE A 779 11.95 10.76 28.31
CA PHE A 779 12.00 12.23 28.52
C PHE A 779 13.35 12.89 28.17
N GLY A 780 13.97 12.45 27.08
CA GLY A 780 15.16 13.10 26.50
C GLY A 780 16.44 12.92 27.33
N GLU A 781 17.44 13.77 27.06
CA GLU A 781 18.77 13.70 27.69
C GLU A 781 18.75 13.92 29.21
N ASN A 782 17.74 14.64 29.71
CA ASN A 782 17.57 14.91 31.14
C ASN A 782 16.83 13.77 31.85
N GLY A 783 15.85 13.16 31.20
CA GLY A 783 15.05 12.09 31.80
C GLY A 783 15.72 10.72 31.76
N TYR A 784 16.40 10.37 30.67
CA TYR A 784 17.00 9.05 30.48
C TYR A 784 17.96 8.66 31.60
N PRO A 785 18.89 9.51 32.07
CA PRO A 785 19.78 9.17 33.18
C PRO A 785 19.01 8.80 34.47
N THR A 786 17.87 9.47 34.71
CA THR A 786 17.01 9.23 35.87
C THR A 786 16.33 7.87 35.76
N VAL A 787 15.73 7.54 34.61
CA VAL A 787 15.09 6.25 34.37
C VAL A 787 16.12 5.10 34.33
N ARG A 788 17.31 5.35 33.77
CA ARG A 788 18.42 4.38 33.76
C ARG A 788 18.82 3.96 35.17
N ARG A 789 18.87 4.88 36.14
CA ARG A 789 19.15 4.53 37.54
C ARG A 789 18.10 3.58 38.13
N TYR A 790 16.83 3.72 37.74
CA TYR A 790 15.79 2.77 38.13
C TYR A 790 16.02 1.39 37.49
N PHE A 791 16.48 1.32 36.23
CA PHE A 791 16.83 0.05 35.59
C PHE A 791 17.99 -0.67 36.25
N GLU A 792 18.96 0.10 36.75
CA GLU A 792 20.09 -0.42 37.53
C GLU A 792 19.60 -1.00 38.87
N TYR A 793 18.72 -0.26 39.57
CA TYR A 793 18.07 -0.74 40.79
C TYR A 793 17.23 -2.00 40.57
N ASP A 794 16.37 -2.01 39.55
CA ASP A 794 15.48 -3.13 39.23
C ASP A 794 16.28 -4.39 38.84
N THR A 795 17.42 -4.23 38.16
CA THR A 795 18.36 -5.33 37.88
C THR A 795 19.01 -5.86 39.16
N ASN A 796 19.45 -4.98 40.06
CA ASN A 796 20.04 -5.39 41.32
C ASN A 796 19.01 -6.10 42.23
N ARG A 797 17.77 -5.61 42.26
CA ARG A 797 16.66 -6.26 42.95
C ARG A 797 16.38 -7.65 42.37
N PHE A 798 16.35 -7.78 41.04
CA PHE A 798 16.21 -9.08 40.38
C PHE A 798 17.32 -10.04 40.81
N TYR A 799 18.57 -9.57 40.83
CA TYR A 799 19.71 -10.37 41.26
C TYR A 799 19.54 -10.85 42.71
N ILE A 800 19.33 -9.94 43.67
CA ILE A 800 19.14 -10.26 45.10
C ILE A 800 17.99 -11.24 45.30
N THR A 801 16.85 -11.01 44.63
CA THR A 801 15.68 -11.89 44.76
C THR A 801 16.00 -13.32 44.31
N ASN A 802 16.76 -13.49 43.23
CA ASN A 802 17.06 -14.83 42.71
C ASN A 802 18.30 -15.49 43.35
N THR A 803 19.12 -14.76 44.11
CA THR A 803 20.29 -15.33 44.81
C THR A 803 20.07 -15.52 46.31
N GLU A 804 19.33 -14.63 46.97
CA GLU A 804 19.12 -14.66 48.43
C GLU A 804 17.76 -15.22 48.86
N SER A 805 16.78 -15.29 47.95
CA SER A 805 15.45 -15.84 48.21
C SER A 805 15.16 -17.07 47.35
N LYS A 806 14.20 -17.92 47.75
CA LYS A 806 13.79 -19.07 46.92
C LYS A 806 13.29 -18.58 45.57
N THR A 807 13.78 -19.17 44.48
CA THR A 807 13.28 -18.92 43.12
C THR A 807 11.76 -19.08 43.09
N LEU A 808 11.05 -18.04 42.66
CA LEU A 808 9.59 -18.02 42.60
C LEU A 808 9.10 -18.76 41.35
N TYR A 809 8.18 -19.70 41.52
CA TYR A 809 7.60 -20.49 40.42
C TYR A 809 6.08 -20.29 40.31
N GLY A 810 5.55 -20.43 39.09
CA GLY A 810 4.11 -20.42 38.83
C GLY A 810 3.39 -19.16 39.34
N ASP A 811 2.33 -19.37 40.11
CA ASP A 811 1.45 -18.30 40.63
C ASP A 811 2.18 -17.31 41.55
N GLU A 812 3.18 -17.75 42.32
CA GLU A 812 3.95 -16.87 43.22
C GLU A 812 4.69 -15.78 42.45
N LYS A 813 5.18 -16.12 41.24
CA LYS A 813 5.82 -15.16 40.34
C LYS A 813 4.83 -14.11 39.85
N ILE A 814 3.59 -14.51 39.54
CA ILE A 814 2.51 -13.58 39.16
C ILE A 814 2.15 -12.67 40.34
N PHE A 815 2.07 -13.20 41.56
CA PHE A 815 1.79 -12.39 42.75
C PHE A 815 2.85 -11.32 42.98
N ASN A 816 4.14 -11.67 42.85
CA ASN A 816 5.23 -10.72 42.97
C ASN A 816 5.20 -9.66 41.86
N LEU A 817 4.93 -10.05 40.62
CA LEU A 817 4.79 -9.10 39.49
C LEU A 817 3.63 -8.12 39.69
N VAL A 818 2.49 -8.60 40.20
CA VAL A 818 1.37 -7.73 40.59
C VAL A 818 1.80 -6.77 41.70
N LYS A 819 2.48 -7.25 42.75
CA LYS A 819 3.01 -6.40 43.83
C LYS A 819 3.94 -5.30 43.28
N MET A 820 4.88 -5.65 42.41
CA MET A 820 5.80 -4.71 41.77
C MET A 820 5.06 -3.69 40.89
N SER A 821 4.12 -4.16 40.07
CA SER A 821 3.31 -3.29 39.21
C SER A 821 2.49 -2.28 40.02
N LEU A 822 1.80 -2.73 41.06
CA LEU A 822 1.05 -1.87 41.97
C LEU A 822 1.95 -0.80 42.61
N ARG A 823 3.19 -1.14 43.02
CA ARG A 823 4.14 -0.17 43.58
C ARG A 823 4.57 0.89 42.58
N ILE A 824 4.88 0.52 41.33
CA ILE A 824 5.23 1.50 40.29
C ILE A 824 4.05 2.47 40.08
N PHE A 825 2.83 1.95 39.98
CA PHE A 825 1.64 2.78 39.79
C PHE A 825 1.37 3.73 40.95
N VAL A 826 1.40 3.23 42.18
CA VAL A 826 1.14 4.03 43.39
C VAL A 826 2.15 5.17 43.56
N ASN A 827 3.41 4.98 43.12
CA ASN A 827 4.44 6.01 43.22
C ASN A 827 4.48 6.97 42.02
N LEU A 828 4.13 6.51 40.80
CA LEU A 828 4.27 7.33 39.58
C LEU A 828 2.98 8.04 39.15
N CYS A 829 1.78 7.50 39.44
CA CYS A 829 0.51 8.08 39.01
C CYS A 829 0.03 9.20 39.94
N ASN A 830 -0.53 10.28 39.36
CA ASN A 830 -1.10 11.42 40.11
C ASN A 830 -2.56 11.21 40.49
N ASP A 831 -3.34 10.54 39.63
CA ASP A 831 -4.77 10.36 39.79
C ASP A 831 -5.15 8.87 39.71
N TYR A 832 -5.97 8.46 40.67
CA TYR A 832 -6.55 7.13 40.74
C TYR A 832 -7.43 6.83 39.50
N GLU A 833 -8.13 7.84 38.97
CA GLU A 833 -9.04 7.68 37.83
C GLU A 833 -8.29 7.50 36.51
N GLU A 834 -7.23 8.27 36.30
CA GLU A 834 -6.32 8.16 35.15
C GLU A 834 -5.75 6.74 35.01
N PHE A 835 -5.31 6.18 36.14
CA PHE A 835 -4.78 4.83 36.18
C PHE A 835 -5.85 3.74 35.96
N THR A 836 -7.02 3.90 36.57
CA THR A 836 -8.14 2.96 36.38
C THR A 836 -8.59 2.94 34.92
N ALA A 837 -8.61 4.11 34.27
CA ALA A 837 -8.88 4.23 32.85
C ALA A 837 -7.82 3.50 32.01
N TYR A 838 -6.53 3.70 32.30
CA TYR A 838 -5.44 2.99 31.62
C TYR A 838 -5.56 1.47 31.74
N LEU A 839 -5.69 0.94 32.96
CA LEU A 839 -5.79 -0.52 33.14
C LEU A 839 -7.08 -1.12 32.55
N SER A 840 -8.15 -0.33 32.47
CA SER A 840 -9.38 -0.77 31.81
C SER A 840 -9.19 -1.04 30.30
N THR A 841 -8.12 -0.54 29.68
CA THR A 841 -7.80 -0.87 28.28
C THR A 841 -7.33 -2.31 28.11
N PHE A 842 -6.75 -2.91 29.15
CA PHE A 842 -6.33 -4.32 29.20
C PHE A 842 -7.45 -5.23 29.73
N TYR A 843 -8.58 -4.65 30.16
CA TYR A 843 -9.75 -5.42 30.56
C TYR A 843 -10.32 -6.12 29.35
N SER A 844 -10.05 -7.41 29.27
CA SER A 844 -10.78 -8.32 28.40
C SER A 844 -11.94 -8.92 29.20
N LYS A 845 -13.08 -9.23 28.58
CA LYS A 845 -14.11 -10.11 29.19
C LYS A 845 -13.58 -11.56 29.32
N ASN A 846 -12.29 -11.76 29.53
CA ASN A 846 -11.65 -13.05 29.60
C ASN A 846 -11.91 -13.65 30.97
N HIS A 847 -12.84 -14.60 30.99
CA HIS A 847 -13.36 -15.19 32.22
C HIS A 847 -12.27 -15.90 33.07
N LYS A 848 -11.10 -16.22 32.49
CA LYS A 848 -10.01 -16.93 33.18
C LYS A 848 -9.24 -16.06 34.20
N ASN A 849 -8.82 -14.86 33.82
CA ASN A 849 -8.02 -13.98 34.70
C ASN A 849 -8.85 -13.48 35.88
N TYR A 850 -10.12 -13.16 35.64
CA TYR A 850 -11.07 -12.84 36.70
C TYR A 850 -11.27 -14.00 37.70
N LEU A 851 -11.39 -15.25 37.21
CA LEU A 851 -11.48 -16.43 38.08
C LEU A 851 -10.21 -16.63 38.91
N PHE A 852 -9.03 -16.43 38.32
CA PHE A 852 -7.75 -16.48 39.03
C PHE A 852 -7.67 -15.43 40.15
N TYR A 853 -8.05 -14.18 39.85
CA TYR A 853 -8.14 -13.12 40.86
C TYR A 853 -9.14 -13.49 41.98
N LYS A 854 -10.33 -13.98 41.61
CA LYS A 854 -11.39 -14.34 42.57
C LYS A 854 -10.96 -15.48 43.51
N LYS A 855 -10.24 -16.48 42.99
CA LYS A 855 -9.69 -17.59 43.77
C LYS A 855 -8.67 -17.10 44.82
N ASN A 856 -7.87 -16.10 44.47
CA ASN A 856 -6.77 -15.58 45.30
C ASN A 856 -7.10 -14.19 45.91
N ARG A 857 -8.38 -13.87 46.09
CA ARG A 857 -8.84 -12.50 46.40
C ARG A 857 -8.27 -11.95 47.70
N ASP A 858 -8.19 -12.77 48.75
CA ASP A 858 -7.71 -12.33 50.06
C ASP A 858 -6.23 -11.98 50.04
N LEU A 859 -5.42 -12.76 49.31
CA LEU A 859 -4.01 -12.48 49.09
C LEU A 859 -3.82 -11.17 48.33
N PHE A 860 -4.52 -10.99 47.21
CA PHE A 860 -4.45 -9.74 46.44
C PHE A 860 -4.96 -8.55 47.23
N LYS A 861 -5.96 -8.73 48.10
CA LYS A 861 -6.41 -7.69 49.03
C LYS A 861 -5.30 -7.34 50.02
N ALA A 862 -4.62 -8.31 50.62
CA ALA A 862 -3.50 -8.09 51.53
C ALA A 862 -2.35 -7.33 50.85
N ILE A 863 -1.92 -7.79 49.66
CA ILE A 863 -0.90 -7.12 48.84
C ILE A 863 -1.29 -5.66 48.56
N SER A 864 -2.55 -5.44 48.17
CA SER A 864 -3.06 -4.10 47.87
C SER A 864 -3.06 -3.19 49.10
N HIS A 865 -3.45 -3.70 50.29
CA HIS A 865 -3.43 -2.88 51.52
C HIS A 865 -2.01 -2.58 51.98
N GLU A 866 -1.10 -3.56 51.88
CA GLU A 866 0.32 -3.39 52.22
C GLU A 866 0.91 -2.21 51.44
N ILE A 867 0.77 -2.21 50.11
CA ILE A 867 1.36 -1.19 49.23
C ILE A 867 0.75 0.19 49.47
N PHE A 868 -0.57 0.27 49.66
CA PHE A 868 -1.22 1.55 49.95
C PHE A 868 -0.82 2.09 51.33
N ASN A 869 -0.72 1.23 52.35
CA ASN A 869 -0.25 1.64 53.67
C ASN A 869 1.22 2.08 53.66
N GLU A 870 2.08 1.42 52.88
CA GLU A 870 3.48 1.83 52.65
C GLU A 870 3.57 3.25 52.05
N GLN A 871 2.61 3.64 51.20
CA GLN A 871 2.57 4.98 50.61
C GLN A 871 2.21 6.07 51.63
N PHE A 872 1.23 5.81 52.52
CA PHE A 872 0.73 6.80 53.48
C PHE A 872 1.59 6.92 54.75
N ASN A 873 2.32 5.88 55.13
CA ASN A 873 3.23 5.91 56.29
C ASN A 873 4.63 6.42 55.90
N ARG A 874 4.91 7.70 56.15
CA ARG A 874 6.22 8.36 55.90
C ARG A 874 7.43 7.74 56.63
N ASN A 875 7.21 6.83 57.59
CA ASN A 875 8.26 6.23 58.41
C ASN A 875 8.81 4.89 57.87
N LEU A 876 8.23 4.34 56.79
CA LEU A 876 8.76 3.16 56.12
C LEU A 876 9.70 3.60 54.99
N LYS A 877 11.01 3.42 55.16
CA LYS A 877 11.98 3.55 54.07
C LYS A 877 11.74 2.42 53.07
N ASN A 878 11.09 2.73 51.96
CA ASN A 878 11.08 1.86 50.79
C ASN A 878 12.21 2.32 49.86
N ASP A 879 13.28 1.54 49.74
CA ASP A 879 14.45 1.89 48.92
C ASP A 879 14.09 2.14 47.45
N GLU A 880 13.01 1.50 46.96
CA GLU A 880 12.43 1.69 45.63
C GLU A 880 11.99 3.15 45.38
N LYS A 881 11.54 3.84 46.45
CA LYS A 881 11.04 5.21 46.37
C LYS A 881 12.14 6.22 46.02
N ILE A 882 13.38 5.95 46.43
CA ILE A 882 14.55 6.79 46.11
C ILE A 882 14.75 6.89 44.58
N TYR A 883 14.41 5.82 43.86
CA TYR A 883 14.56 5.75 42.40
C TYR A 883 13.30 6.21 41.65
N LEU A 884 12.10 6.03 42.23
CA LEU A 884 10.84 6.44 41.62
C LEU A 884 10.50 7.92 41.84
N ASP A 885 10.84 8.54 42.98
CA ASP A 885 10.54 9.95 43.26
C ASP A 885 11.16 10.93 42.22
N PRO A 886 12.41 10.74 41.75
CA PRO A 886 12.95 11.55 40.65
C PRO A 886 12.19 11.37 39.32
N ILE A 887 11.72 10.16 39.03
CA ILE A 887 10.90 9.88 37.83
C ILE A 887 9.53 10.54 37.98
N LYS A 888 8.95 10.47 39.19
CA LYS A 888 7.70 11.13 39.54
C LYS A 888 7.78 12.64 39.30
N LYS A 889 8.87 13.27 39.75
CA LYS A 889 9.12 14.69 39.47
C LYS A 889 9.13 15.01 37.96
N LEU A 890 9.75 14.15 37.13
CA LEU A 890 9.73 14.34 35.67
C LEU A 890 8.31 14.22 35.07
N ILE A 891 7.50 13.30 35.61
CA ILE A 891 6.08 13.13 35.22
C ILE A 891 5.25 14.35 35.63
N ASP A 892 5.48 14.89 36.83
CA ASP A 892 4.75 16.04 37.37
C ASP A 892 5.15 17.36 36.67
N GLU A 893 6.40 17.46 36.21
CA GLU A 893 6.88 18.56 35.37
C GLU A 893 6.39 18.45 33.90
N SER A 894 5.95 17.26 33.48
CA SER A 894 5.40 17.01 32.15
C SER A 894 3.89 17.28 32.11
N ASN A 895 3.49 18.29 31.33
CA ASN A 895 2.08 18.63 31.11
C ASN A 895 1.35 17.67 30.14
N ASN A 896 2.00 16.62 29.63
CA ASN A 896 1.44 15.71 28.64
C ASN A 896 1.12 14.32 29.24
N LYS A 897 -0.18 14.05 29.44
CA LYS A 897 -0.68 12.80 30.05
C LYS A 897 -0.35 11.54 29.26
N ASP A 898 -0.35 11.62 27.93
CA ASP A 898 -0.09 10.47 27.07
C ASP A 898 1.39 10.07 27.14
N LYS A 899 2.31 11.05 27.11
CA LYS A 899 3.74 10.82 27.34
C LYS A 899 4.02 10.25 28.73
N ASN A 900 3.32 10.76 29.75
CA ASN A 900 3.41 10.24 31.12
C ASN A 900 2.98 8.76 31.18
N SER A 901 1.84 8.45 30.55
CA SER A 901 1.32 7.08 30.45
C SER A 901 2.28 6.15 29.70
N TYR A 902 2.86 6.61 28.59
CA TYR A 902 3.84 5.85 27.81
C TYR A 902 5.14 5.58 28.58
N LEU A 903 5.64 6.55 29.35
CA LEU A 903 6.79 6.36 30.22
C LEU A 903 6.52 5.30 31.29
N ILE A 904 5.39 5.42 32.00
CA ILE A 904 4.99 4.47 33.05
C ILE A 904 4.85 3.06 32.45
N LYS A 905 4.24 2.94 31.27
CA LYS A 905 4.14 1.68 30.54
C LYS A 905 5.51 1.11 30.18
N SER A 906 6.43 1.95 29.74
CA SER A 906 7.79 1.55 29.38
C SER A 906 8.57 1.03 30.59
N ILE A 907 8.44 1.69 31.75
CA ILE A 907 9.06 1.24 33.00
C ILE A 907 8.50 -0.12 33.43
N HIS A 908 7.18 -0.31 33.36
CA HIS A 908 6.54 -1.60 33.62
C HIS A 908 7.04 -2.69 32.66
N HIS A 909 7.06 -2.39 31.36
CA HIS A 909 7.51 -3.34 30.36
C HIS A 909 8.95 -3.78 30.60
N MET A 910 9.85 -2.86 30.97
CA MET A 910 11.23 -3.20 31.30
C MET A 910 11.34 -4.03 32.58
N MET A 911 10.49 -3.78 33.58
CA MET A 911 10.41 -4.60 34.80
C MET A 911 9.91 -6.03 34.51
N PHE A 912 8.85 -6.17 33.71
CA PHE A 912 8.36 -7.48 33.27
C PHE A 912 9.40 -8.22 32.45
N ASN A 913 10.06 -7.51 31.53
CA ASN A 913 11.09 -8.06 30.67
C ASN A 913 12.21 -8.73 31.47
N ARG A 914 12.71 -8.11 32.55
CA ARG A 914 13.77 -8.70 33.39
C ARG A 914 13.29 -9.92 34.17
N ASN A 915 12.07 -9.89 34.69
CA ASN A 915 11.55 -10.94 35.57
C ASN A 915 11.00 -12.16 34.82
N PHE A 916 10.40 -11.97 33.64
CA PHE A 916 9.67 -13.02 32.93
C PHE A 916 10.05 -13.15 31.44
N GLY A 917 11.03 -12.37 30.96
CA GLY A 917 11.40 -12.35 29.54
C GLY A 917 10.34 -11.70 28.65
N ILE A 918 10.29 -12.07 27.39
CA ILE A 918 9.40 -11.46 26.39
C ILE A 918 8.10 -12.28 26.30
N ASN A 919 7.14 -11.98 27.17
CA ASN A 919 5.83 -12.62 27.20
C ASN A 919 4.68 -11.61 27.43
N ARG A 920 4.13 -11.08 26.34
CA ARG A 920 3.02 -10.10 26.36
C ARG A 920 1.76 -10.61 27.06
N LEU A 921 1.44 -11.90 26.95
CA LEU A 921 0.25 -12.47 27.59
C LEU A 921 0.32 -12.39 29.11
N VAL A 922 1.52 -12.54 29.68
CA VAL A 922 1.73 -12.42 31.12
C VAL A 922 1.69 -10.97 31.57
N GLU A 923 2.23 -10.04 30.76
CA GLU A 923 2.09 -8.59 31.03
C GLU A 923 0.61 -8.19 31.10
N ASP A 924 -0.18 -8.60 30.10
CA ASP A 924 -1.62 -8.33 30.02
C ASP A 924 -2.37 -8.95 31.21
N GLN A 925 -2.03 -10.19 31.59
CA GLN A 925 -2.59 -10.86 32.76
C GLN A 925 -2.30 -10.08 34.06
N VAL A 926 -1.07 -9.61 34.25
CA VAL A 926 -0.69 -8.84 35.44
C VAL A 926 -1.42 -7.49 35.47
N PHE A 927 -1.51 -6.78 34.35
CA PHE A 927 -2.27 -5.53 34.26
C PHE A 927 -3.76 -5.73 34.58
N GLU A 928 -4.38 -6.79 34.06
CA GLU A 928 -5.79 -7.10 34.34
C GLU A 928 -6.01 -7.45 35.82
N ILE A 929 -5.10 -8.19 36.46
CA ILE A 929 -5.19 -8.50 37.89
C ILE A 929 -5.01 -7.23 38.73
N SER A 930 -4.02 -6.39 38.39
CA SER A 930 -3.82 -5.08 39.03
C SER A 930 -5.08 -4.21 38.94
N TYR A 931 -5.84 -4.29 37.84
CA TYR A 931 -7.11 -3.55 37.68
C TYR A 931 -8.13 -3.97 38.74
N TYR A 932 -8.30 -5.28 38.93
CA TYR A 932 -9.22 -5.81 39.92
C TYR A 932 -8.79 -5.46 41.36
N CYS A 933 -7.48 -5.50 41.66
CA CYS A 933 -6.91 -5.07 42.94
C CYS A 933 -7.31 -3.62 43.27
N PHE A 934 -7.06 -2.71 42.33
CA PHE A 934 -7.42 -1.31 42.47
C PHE A 934 -8.94 -1.12 42.62
N LYS A 935 -9.77 -1.69 41.72
CA LYS A 935 -11.23 -1.57 41.80
C LYS A 935 -11.81 -2.00 43.16
N ASN A 936 -11.22 -3.02 43.79
CA ASN A 936 -11.62 -3.48 45.12
C ASN A 936 -11.20 -2.48 46.22
N LEU A 937 -10.04 -1.84 46.11
CA LEU A 937 -9.60 -0.78 47.01
C LEU A 937 -10.50 0.46 46.94
N LYS A 938 -10.83 0.98 45.73
CA LYS A 938 -11.75 2.14 45.60
C LYS A 938 -13.09 1.88 46.28
N ARG A 939 -13.69 0.71 46.04
CA ARG A 939 -14.94 0.31 46.71
C ARG A 939 -14.82 0.29 48.24
N GLN A 940 -13.67 -0.08 48.78
CA GLN A 940 -13.46 -0.09 50.23
C GLN A 940 -13.25 1.31 50.80
N PHE A 941 -12.55 2.19 50.09
CA PHE A 941 -12.42 3.60 50.48
C PHE A 941 -13.75 4.38 50.35
N GLU A 942 -14.58 4.04 49.36
CA GLU A 942 -15.92 4.61 49.17
C GLU A 942 -16.94 4.09 50.20
N ASN A 943 -16.82 2.85 50.65
CA ASN A 943 -17.70 2.28 51.70
C ASN A 943 -17.27 2.66 53.13
N ASN A 944 -16.06 3.18 53.32
CA ASN A 944 -15.53 3.66 54.62
C ASN A 944 -15.60 5.19 54.76
N ARG A 945 -16.15 5.91 53.77
CA ARG A 945 -16.61 7.29 53.86
C ARG A 945 -18.11 7.29 54.09
#